data_AF-A0A7S1PK66-F1
#
_entry.id   AF-A0A7S1PK66-F1
#
_cell.length_a   1.000
_cell.length_b   1.000
_cell.length_c   1.000
_cell.angle_alpha   90.00
_cell.angle_beta   90.00
_cell.angle_gamma   90.00
#
_symmetry.space_group_name_H-M   'P 1'
#
loop_
_entity.id
_entity.type
_entity.pdbx_description
1 polymer ?
#
loop_
_entity_poly.entity_id
_entity_poly.type
_entity_poly.pdbx_seq_one_letter_code
_entity_poly.pdbx_strand_id
1 'polypeptide(L)'
;MAKRQTADDAAAKAMDHLDRRDVSAAEVVLEPWLAKEPQHHALRAANALLLLTKNETEDAIEEALALERDEPVDPKAVNACVHVLQRTCQWDAVVRLYQRVIPILSKGSPDRSASENLALTFARMHRYPEMQKECAKLAKDSGEAQYTVWGTMANLLAVPAGDSNSILLKLAARVVDKQILDSPAIKVTPEHCAMYLEALERQNAFDDALKFIASKRFRALGPADRLHQYARVAQRAGDAVLAAAIGRHLWALEPENWTFFTMVADGIANASPEGLRETKTVTFEDAEPLEVRVLNDGEATALDVLASIQKALPDPNAPPRGLLLEKMELLFRTGAAPADLKTLVRDFCVRNGPRPSCFLDVVKYIPVGSDVAWLTDIGGDAAESLDDHRRVTLRLQLTGAIDRSISTSDEATIAHLKSVLAALDKCPKPAELGDSAHPWAQLLSTACNAIGRRIHALKGDDTARRAWAALGARVVAVGPEKHKFPMVHLFGVLFAQILGYHDIAAVDALDFKSVQLDSMAFFCLAEVRESHDMVRAFHYAAHAHQWYGRFESDTSALVAKTFQNCAWTQISQLRQFQQAIANSVSRAEWYALYAALSTLSSENQATLIAEVRRLRLLVQVLRVDSKDAVANDDRSSVAAAAFLELPNSDLQKELLDSLLPPTSTPAQRSAEAHGICAFFLCLRDLALFVVRATAPKPSKADKKAKKAAAQTPQQPLQLLMDDAELGLESRVARSSCASTAVPIVALVRSIVKGDGTAGKAELAAVEAALDAYATRAENDDANALRPCLWPELPVVVSALRLLAPVATKAGVPVKAWAGRVSKALHKAEDVCTAAAASAPVFGDAPLVEQLSLTPAGETVTGNLHRATFEKLAHALKAATMELDALTNMK
;
A
#
# COMPACT_ATOMS: atom_id res chain seq x y z
N MET A 1 26.90 -56.09 1.31
CA MET A 1 26.16 -55.63 2.50
C MET A 1 25.70 -54.20 2.26
N ALA A 2 24.45 -53.99 1.86
CA ALA A 2 23.88 -52.66 1.72
C ALA A 2 23.55 -52.11 3.12
N LYS A 3 24.06 -50.92 3.47
CA LYS A 3 23.65 -50.23 4.72
C LYS A 3 22.13 -50.09 4.70
N ARG A 4 21.45 -50.60 5.74
CA ARG A 4 20.02 -50.34 5.95
C ARG A 4 19.86 -48.82 6.11
N GLN A 5 19.20 -48.20 5.14
CA GLN A 5 18.85 -46.78 5.19
C GLN A 5 17.86 -46.57 6.35
N THR A 6 18.15 -45.62 7.24
CA THR A 6 17.28 -45.29 8.38
C THR A 6 16.28 -44.19 8.00
N ALA A 7 15.23 -44.01 8.81
CA ALA A 7 14.25 -42.94 8.61
C ALA A 7 14.91 -41.54 8.67
N ASP A 8 15.91 -41.37 9.55
CA ASP A 8 16.73 -40.15 9.64
C ASP A 8 17.56 -39.90 8.38
N ASP A 9 18.15 -40.94 7.79
CA ASP A 9 18.90 -40.81 6.53
C ASP A 9 17.98 -40.42 5.36
N ALA A 10 16.75 -40.96 5.35
CA ALA A 10 15.75 -40.61 4.34
C ALA A 10 15.26 -39.17 4.50
N ALA A 11 14.98 -38.74 5.73
CA ALA A 11 14.61 -37.35 6.04
C ALA A 11 15.72 -36.37 5.65
N ALA A 12 16.98 -36.65 6.01
CA ALA A 12 18.12 -35.82 5.66
C ALA A 12 18.30 -35.73 4.14
N LYS A 13 18.19 -36.85 3.43
CA LYS A 13 18.29 -36.88 1.97
C LYS A 13 17.18 -36.07 1.31
N ALA A 14 15.95 -36.16 1.83
CA ALA A 14 14.84 -35.35 1.34
C ALA A 14 15.10 -33.84 1.56
N MET A 15 15.61 -33.46 2.73
CA MET A 15 16.00 -32.06 3.00
C MET A 15 17.10 -31.58 2.05
N ASP A 16 18.12 -32.39 1.77
CA ASP A 16 19.17 -32.04 0.79
C ASP A 16 18.61 -31.83 -0.63
N HIS A 17 17.62 -32.63 -1.03
CA HIS A 17 16.92 -32.43 -2.31
C HIS A 17 16.13 -31.12 -2.33
N LEU A 18 15.46 -30.78 -1.22
CA LEU A 18 14.73 -29.51 -1.07
C LEU A 18 15.67 -28.30 -1.11
N ASP A 19 16.85 -28.37 -0.48
CA ASP A 19 17.87 -27.32 -0.54
C ASP A 19 18.37 -27.06 -1.98
N ARG A 20 18.40 -28.12 -2.82
CA ARG A 20 18.71 -28.03 -4.25
C ARG A 20 17.51 -27.66 -5.13
N ARG A 21 16.34 -27.42 -4.53
CA ARG A 21 15.05 -27.16 -5.20
C ARG A 21 14.53 -28.31 -6.07
N ASP A 22 14.93 -29.54 -5.76
CA ASP A 22 14.48 -30.75 -6.43
C ASP A 22 13.27 -31.36 -5.69
N VAL A 23 12.09 -30.77 -5.92
CA VAL A 23 10.84 -31.11 -5.21
C VAL A 23 10.38 -32.54 -5.50
N SER A 24 10.50 -32.99 -6.74
CA SER A 24 10.04 -34.33 -7.15
C SER A 24 10.90 -35.43 -6.55
N ALA A 25 12.22 -35.25 -6.49
CA ALA A 25 13.11 -36.21 -5.84
C ALA A 25 12.88 -36.28 -4.32
N ALA A 26 12.60 -35.15 -3.67
CA ALA A 26 12.26 -35.11 -2.25
C ALA A 26 10.95 -35.87 -1.95
N GLU A 27 9.93 -35.69 -2.78
CA GLU A 27 8.63 -36.37 -2.65
C GLU A 27 8.75 -37.90 -2.78
N VAL A 28 9.49 -38.37 -3.80
CA VAL A 28 9.75 -39.81 -4.02
C VAL A 28 10.47 -40.45 -2.83
N VAL A 29 11.34 -39.70 -2.15
CA VAL A 29 12.02 -40.19 -0.94
C VAL A 29 11.08 -40.17 0.27
N LEU A 30 10.18 -39.19 0.40
CA LEU A 30 9.35 -39.01 1.59
C LEU A 30 8.10 -39.91 1.62
N GLU A 31 7.36 -40.04 0.53
CA GLU A 31 6.12 -40.83 0.47
C GLU A 31 6.21 -42.24 1.09
N PRO A 32 7.17 -43.10 0.69
CA PRO A 32 7.23 -44.47 1.21
C PRO A 32 7.62 -44.53 2.69
N TRP A 33 8.37 -43.54 3.18
CA TRP A 33 8.83 -43.49 4.57
C TRP A 33 7.79 -42.88 5.50
N LEU A 34 7.04 -41.87 5.06
CA LEU A 34 5.90 -41.32 5.80
C LEU A 34 4.77 -42.35 5.96
N ALA A 35 4.53 -43.18 4.95
CA ALA A 35 3.56 -44.28 5.06
C ALA A 35 3.99 -45.34 6.08
N LYS A 36 5.30 -45.56 6.23
CA LYS A 36 5.87 -46.58 7.13
C LYS A 36 6.01 -46.08 8.57
N GLU A 37 6.44 -44.84 8.76
CA GLU A 37 6.71 -44.22 10.06
C GLU A 37 6.06 -42.83 10.16
N PRO A 38 4.71 -42.75 10.21
CA PRO A 38 3.97 -41.49 10.11
C PRO A 38 4.15 -40.52 11.29
N GLN A 39 4.67 -41.00 12.43
CA GLN A 39 4.91 -40.18 13.62
C GLN A 39 6.37 -39.71 13.75
N HIS A 40 7.25 -40.06 12.81
CA HIS A 40 8.67 -39.74 12.91
C HIS A 40 8.92 -38.24 12.69
N HIS A 41 9.44 -37.54 13.71
CA HIS A 41 9.58 -36.08 13.71
C HIS A 41 10.40 -35.53 12.52
N ALA A 42 11.53 -36.15 12.18
CA ALA A 42 12.36 -35.69 11.06
C ALA A 42 11.69 -35.83 9.69
N LEU A 43 10.90 -36.90 9.46
CA LEU A 43 10.18 -37.11 8.22
C LEU A 43 9.02 -36.12 8.09
N ARG A 44 8.29 -35.86 9.19
CA ARG A 44 7.23 -34.84 9.25
C ARG A 44 7.77 -33.43 9.03
N ALA A 45 8.94 -33.12 9.58
CA ALA A 45 9.60 -31.84 9.35
C ALA A 45 10.01 -31.66 7.88
N ALA A 46 10.56 -32.70 7.24
CA ALA A 46 10.87 -32.69 5.81
C ALA A 46 9.60 -32.59 4.94
N ASN A 47 8.50 -33.22 5.37
CA ASN A 47 7.19 -33.09 4.71
C ASN A 47 6.66 -31.65 4.79
N ALA A 48 6.71 -31.01 5.95
CA ALA A 48 6.30 -29.61 6.11
C ALA A 48 7.12 -28.66 5.21
N LEU A 49 8.42 -28.90 5.05
CA LEU A 49 9.28 -28.16 4.12
C LEU A 49 8.92 -28.42 2.66
N LEU A 50 8.60 -29.67 2.29
CA LEU A 50 8.14 -30.02 0.95
C LEU A 50 6.85 -29.27 0.60
N LEU A 51 5.85 -29.30 1.49
CA LEU A 51 4.57 -28.60 1.34
C LEU A 51 4.78 -27.08 1.18
N LEU A 52 5.65 -26.48 2.00
CA LEU A 52 6.00 -25.08 1.88
C LEU A 52 6.65 -24.76 0.52
N THR A 53 7.53 -25.63 0.03
CA THR A 53 8.22 -25.44 -1.27
C THR A 53 7.26 -25.61 -2.45
N LYS A 54 6.21 -26.42 -2.30
CA LYS A 54 5.08 -26.56 -3.24
C LYS A 54 4.09 -25.39 -3.20
N ASN A 55 4.30 -24.41 -2.31
CA ASN A 55 3.37 -23.31 -2.05
C ASN A 55 2.01 -23.78 -1.47
N GLU A 56 1.98 -24.96 -0.83
CA GLU A 56 0.86 -25.51 -0.06
C GLU A 56 0.99 -25.04 1.40
N THR A 57 0.95 -23.72 1.60
CA THR A 57 1.30 -23.06 2.87
C THR A 57 0.42 -23.49 4.04
N GLU A 58 -0.88 -23.69 3.83
CA GLU A 58 -1.81 -24.07 4.91
C GLU A 58 -1.53 -25.47 5.44
N ASP A 59 -1.32 -26.44 4.55
CA ASP A 59 -0.98 -27.82 4.95
C ASP A 59 0.40 -27.85 5.63
N ALA A 60 1.35 -27.03 5.15
CA ALA A 60 2.64 -26.85 5.80
C ALA A 60 2.50 -26.25 7.23
N ILE A 61 1.62 -25.27 7.43
CA ILE A 61 1.32 -24.69 8.75
C ILE A 61 0.67 -25.72 9.67
N GLU A 62 -0.37 -26.43 9.19
CA GLU A 62 -1.06 -27.46 9.97
C GLU A 62 -0.06 -28.55 10.44
N GLU A 63 0.78 -29.04 9.53
CA GLU A 63 1.78 -30.06 9.83
C GLU A 63 2.89 -29.54 10.76
N ALA A 64 3.39 -28.31 10.56
CA ALA A 64 4.40 -27.71 11.43
C ALA A 64 3.87 -27.42 12.84
N LEU A 65 2.63 -26.95 12.98
CA LEU A 65 1.98 -26.73 14.27
C LEU A 65 1.61 -28.05 14.98
N ALA A 66 1.32 -29.11 14.23
CA ALA A 66 1.15 -30.44 14.80
C ALA A 66 2.50 -30.99 15.30
N LEU A 67 3.56 -30.84 14.49
CA LEU A 67 4.91 -31.22 14.88
C LEU A 67 5.38 -30.46 16.12
N GLU A 68 5.16 -29.14 16.21
CA GLU A 68 5.51 -28.34 17.42
C GLU A 68 4.86 -28.89 18.70
N ARG A 69 3.62 -29.36 18.60
CA ARG A 69 2.86 -29.96 19.70
C ARG A 69 3.37 -31.34 20.12
N ASP A 70 3.95 -32.09 19.19
CA ASP A 70 4.56 -33.40 19.47
C ASP A 70 5.97 -33.30 20.06
N GLU A 71 6.44 -32.06 20.31
CA GLU A 71 7.65 -31.74 21.06
C GLU A 71 8.95 -32.33 20.47
N PRO A 72 9.35 -31.96 19.23
CA PRO A 72 10.55 -32.47 18.62
C PRO A 72 11.79 -32.01 19.40
N VAL A 73 12.69 -32.96 19.66
CA VAL A 73 13.97 -32.71 20.33
C VAL A 73 15.16 -32.80 19.35
N ASP A 74 14.98 -33.47 18.22
CA ASP A 74 16.03 -33.61 17.21
C ASP A 74 16.38 -32.25 16.57
N PRO A 75 17.66 -31.81 16.56
CA PRO A 75 18.04 -30.51 16.03
C PRO A 75 17.66 -30.26 14.57
N LYS A 76 17.70 -31.29 13.70
CA LYS A 76 17.33 -31.13 12.28
C LYS A 76 15.82 -30.95 12.14
N ALA A 77 15.04 -31.78 12.84
CA ALA A 77 13.59 -31.65 12.88
C ALA A 77 13.14 -30.29 13.46
N VAL A 78 13.79 -29.84 14.53
CA VAL A 78 13.53 -28.50 15.13
C VAL A 78 13.86 -27.39 14.14
N ASN A 79 15.05 -27.40 13.52
CA ASN A 79 15.44 -26.34 12.58
C ASN A 79 14.53 -26.28 11.35
N ALA A 80 14.16 -27.44 10.79
CA ALA A 80 13.20 -27.52 9.70
C ALA A 80 11.81 -27.00 10.11
N CYS A 81 11.31 -27.40 11.29
CA CYS A 81 10.05 -26.90 11.83
C CYS A 81 10.09 -25.37 12.05
N VAL A 82 11.15 -24.85 12.67
CA VAL A 82 11.37 -23.40 12.85
C VAL A 82 11.37 -22.69 11.51
N HIS A 83 12.08 -23.20 10.50
CA HIS A 83 12.13 -22.57 9.19
C HIS A 83 10.73 -22.45 8.56
N VAL A 84 9.92 -23.51 8.65
CA VAL A 84 8.52 -23.47 8.16
C VAL A 84 7.70 -22.45 8.96
N LEU A 85 7.76 -22.50 10.29
CA LEU A 85 7.00 -21.59 11.16
C LEU A 85 7.41 -20.11 10.98
N GLN A 86 8.70 -19.82 10.79
CA GLN A 86 9.19 -18.46 10.52
C GLN A 86 8.73 -17.95 9.14
N ARG A 87 8.83 -18.79 8.10
CA ARG A 87 8.35 -18.45 6.74
C ARG A 87 6.86 -18.19 6.70
N THR A 88 6.10 -18.81 7.59
CA THR A 88 4.64 -18.70 7.69
C THR A 88 4.19 -17.79 8.83
N CYS A 89 5.12 -17.03 9.42
CA CYS A 89 4.87 -16.04 10.48
C CYS A 89 4.15 -16.60 11.72
N GLN A 90 4.31 -17.89 12.03
CA GLN A 90 3.74 -18.52 13.24
C GLN A 90 4.63 -18.28 14.46
N TRP A 91 4.86 -17.00 14.80
CA TRP A 91 5.86 -16.58 15.78
C TRP A 91 5.63 -17.13 17.19
N ASP A 92 4.37 -17.22 17.63
CA ASP A 92 4.05 -17.82 18.94
C ASP A 92 4.50 -19.28 19.06
N ALA A 93 4.39 -20.05 17.97
CA ALA A 93 4.86 -21.43 17.93
C ALA A 93 6.39 -21.49 17.94
N VAL A 94 7.06 -20.58 17.21
CA VAL A 94 8.52 -20.45 17.24
C VAL A 94 9.02 -20.13 18.66
N VAL A 95 8.38 -19.20 19.36
CA VAL A 95 8.72 -18.86 20.75
C VAL A 95 8.57 -20.07 21.67
N ARG A 96 7.43 -20.77 21.63
CA ARG A 96 7.20 -21.96 22.47
C ARG A 96 8.23 -23.06 22.19
N LEU A 97 8.55 -23.29 20.92
CA LEU A 97 9.54 -24.28 20.52
C LEU A 97 10.93 -23.91 21.05
N TYR A 98 11.40 -22.68 20.84
CA TYR A 98 12.69 -22.23 21.35
C TYR A 98 12.78 -22.27 22.89
N GLN A 99 11.75 -21.77 23.60
CA GLN A 99 11.73 -21.80 25.07
C GLN A 99 11.85 -23.23 25.63
N ARG A 100 11.35 -24.24 24.91
CA ARG A 100 11.45 -25.66 25.28
C ARG A 100 12.80 -26.26 24.92
N VAL A 101 13.29 -25.98 23.72
CA VAL A 101 14.47 -26.64 23.13
C VAL A 101 15.78 -26.04 23.66
N ILE A 102 15.86 -24.73 23.89
CA ILE A 102 17.09 -24.06 24.37
C ILE A 102 17.62 -24.69 25.67
N PRO A 103 16.82 -24.92 26.73
CA PRO A 103 17.29 -25.59 27.94
C PRO A 103 17.80 -27.02 27.71
N ILE A 104 17.27 -27.73 26.71
CA ILE A 104 17.64 -29.12 26.40
C ILE A 104 18.96 -29.17 25.63
N LEU A 105 19.10 -28.33 24.61
CA LEU A 105 20.31 -28.22 23.79
C LEU A 105 21.48 -27.60 24.57
N SER A 106 21.19 -26.73 25.55
CA SER A 106 22.20 -26.07 26.37
C SER A 106 22.80 -26.95 27.48
N LYS A 107 22.50 -28.26 27.52
CA LYS A 107 23.14 -29.23 28.43
C LYS A 107 24.63 -29.43 28.03
N GLY A 108 25.47 -28.45 28.30
CA GLY A 108 26.92 -28.46 28.08
C GLY A 108 27.50 -27.07 27.82
N SER A 109 26.86 -26.28 26.94
CA SER A 109 27.19 -24.88 26.64
C SER A 109 25.93 -24.16 26.15
N PRO A 110 25.70 -22.87 26.47
CA PRO A 110 24.52 -22.15 26.01
C PRO A 110 24.44 -22.13 24.48
N ASP A 111 23.32 -22.56 23.91
CA ASP A 111 23.06 -22.41 22.48
C ASP A 111 22.73 -20.95 22.17
N ARG A 112 23.79 -20.20 21.88
CA ARG A 112 23.75 -18.78 21.58
C ARG A 112 22.89 -18.48 20.34
N SER A 113 23.01 -19.28 19.29
CA SER A 113 22.26 -19.07 18.04
C SER A 113 20.76 -19.20 18.26
N ALA A 114 20.33 -20.22 19.02
CA ALA A 114 18.92 -20.39 19.34
C ALA A 114 18.39 -19.24 20.22
N SER A 115 19.19 -18.77 21.19
CA SER A 115 18.81 -17.66 22.08
C SER A 115 18.74 -16.31 21.34
N GLU A 116 19.66 -16.05 20.41
CA GLU A 116 19.59 -14.90 19.50
C GLU A 116 18.33 -14.93 18.65
N ASN A 117 18.02 -16.09 18.06
CA ASN A 117 16.82 -16.26 17.24
C ASN A 117 15.54 -16.08 18.06
N LEU A 118 15.51 -16.49 19.33
CA LEU A 118 14.41 -16.22 20.24
C LEU A 118 14.26 -14.71 20.50
N ALA A 119 15.35 -14.00 20.82
CA ALA A 119 15.33 -12.55 21.01
C ALA A 119 14.83 -11.81 19.76
N LEU A 120 15.31 -12.18 18.57
CA LEU A 120 14.84 -11.63 17.30
C LEU A 120 13.38 -12.00 17.01
N THR A 121 12.91 -13.18 17.44
CA THR A 121 11.50 -13.55 17.32
C THR A 121 10.62 -12.65 18.18
N PHE A 122 11.03 -12.32 19.41
CA PHE A 122 10.32 -11.31 20.21
C PHE A 122 10.31 -9.94 19.54
N ALA A 123 11.40 -9.54 18.89
CA ALA A 123 11.47 -8.31 18.10
C ALA A 123 10.42 -8.29 16.98
N ARG A 124 10.32 -9.38 16.20
CA ARG A 124 9.35 -9.56 15.11
C ARG A 124 7.90 -9.47 15.59
N MET A 125 7.64 -9.93 16.81
CA MET A 125 6.33 -9.86 17.46
C MET A 125 6.05 -8.53 18.16
N HIS A 126 7.00 -7.57 18.13
CA HIS A 126 6.96 -6.34 18.91
C HIS A 126 6.82 -6.55 20.45
N ARG A 127 7.23 -7.73 20.95
CA ARG A 127 7.22 -8.09 22.38
C ARG A 127 8.52 -7.63 23.05
N TYR A 128 8.76 -6.32 22.99
CA TYR A 128 10.01 -5.71 23.44
C TYR A 128 10.38 -5.96 24.92
N PRO A 129 9.44 -6.04 25.88
CA PRO A 129 9.79 -6.40 27.26
C PRO A 129 10.38 -7.80 27.39
N GLU A 130 9.94 -8.75 26.57
CA GLU A 130 10.47 -10.12 26.57
C GLU A 130 11.79 -10.20 25.83
N MET A 131 11.90 -9.49 24.71
CA MET A 131 13.16 -9.30 24.00
C MET A 131 14.25 -8.75 24.93
N GLN A 132 13.94 -7.70 25.71
CA GLN A 132 14.90 -7.09 26.62
C GLN A 132 15.41 -8.08 27.67
N LYS A 133 14.52 -8.90 28.25
CA LYS A 133 14.90 -9.94 29.21
C LYS A 133 15.84 -10.96 28.57
N GLU A 134 15.58 -11.37 27.35
CA GLU A 134 16.42 -12.33 26.63
C GLU A 134 17.78 -11.72 26.24
N CYS A 135 17.80 -10.48 25.76
CA CYS A 135 19.02 -9.73 25.49
C CYS A 135 19.90 -9.56 26.75
N ALA A 136 19.30 -9.35 27.92
CA ALA A 136 20.04 -9.26 29.18
C ALA A 136 20.73 -10.58 29.57
N LYS A 137 20.08 -11.73 29.29
CA LYS A 137 20.72 -13.04 29.47
C LYS A 137 21.86 -13.24 28.48
N LEU A 138 21.59 -12.99 27.19
CA LEU A 138 22.59 -13.07 26.12
C LEU A 138 23.82 -12.21 26.41
N ALA A 139 23.64 -10.96 26.86
CA ALA A 139 24.72 -10.06 27.22
C ALA A 139 25.57 -10.61 28.38
N LYS A 140 24.91 -11.21 29.39
CA LYS A 140 25.59 -11.83 30.54
C LYS A 140 26.37 -13.09 30.14
N ASP A 141 25.80 -13.93 29.29
CA ASP A 141 26.36 -15.25 28.96
C ASP A 141 27.46 -15.17 27.89
N SER A 142 27.31 -14.29 26.90
CA SER A 142 28.29 -14.13 25.80
C SER A 142 29.36 -13.06 26.08
N GLY A 143 29.07 -12.08 26.96
CA GLY A 143 29.89 -10.90 27.15
C GLY A 143 29.89 -9.92 25.97
N GLU A 144 29.05 -10.13 24.95
CA GLU A 144 29.03 -9.26 23.77
C GLU A 144 28.16 -8.03 23.96
N ALA A 145 28.75 -6.88 23.63
CA ALA A 145 28.15 -5.59 23.85
C ALA A 145 26.97 -5.29 22.91
N GLN A 146 26.87 -5.99 21.76
CA GLN A 146 25.74 -5.85 20.82
C GLN A 146 24.39 -6.17 21.45
N TYR A 147 24.30 -7.16 22.35
CA TYR A 147 23.04 -7.51 22.99
C TYR A 147 22.59 -6.45 24.00
N THR A 148 23.54 -5.67 24.54
CA THR A 148 23.21 -4.49 25.34
C THR A 148 22.56 -3.42 24.48
N VAL A 149 23.05 -3.22 23.25
CA VAL A 149 22.42 -2.33 22.26
C VAL A 149 21.01 -2.81 21.93
N TRP A 150 20.82 -4.10 21.61
CA TRP A 150 19.50 -4.67 21.31
C TRP A 150 18.51 -4.50 22.46
N GLY A 151 18.92 -4.81 23.69
CA GLY A 151 18.09 -4.63 24.88
C GLY A 151 17.72 -3.16 25.10
N THR A 152 18.61 -2.23 24.76
CA THR A 152 18.36 -0.79 24.85
C THR A 152 17.39 -0.29 23.79
N MET A 153 17.54 -0.76 22.54
CA MET A 153 16.56 -0.51 21.46
C MET A 153 15.18 -1.05 21.86
N ALA A 154 15.10 -2.25 22.43
CA ALA A 154 13.85 -2.83 22.91
C ALA A 154 13.21 -1.97 24.02
N ASN A 155 14.00 -1.47 24.99
CA ASN A 155 13.49 -0.55 25.99
C ASN A 155 12.87 0.71 25.38
N LEU A 156 13.56 1.36 24.43
CA LEU A 156 13.06 2.57 23.77
C LEU A 156 11.80 2.33 22.94
N LEU A 157 11.68 1.16 22.30
CA LEU A 157 10.50 0.77 21.52
C LEU A 157 9.30 0.39 22.40
N ALA A 158 9.56 -0.05 23.63
CA ALA A 158 8.55 -0.35 24.64
C ALA A 158 7.96 0.91 25.33
N VAL A 159 8.60 2.07 25.18
CA VAL A 159 8.09 3.34 25.74
C VAL A 159 6.82 3.76 24.99
N PRO A 160 5.69 4.00 25.71
CA PRO A 160 4.49 4.55 25.09
C PRO A 160 4.74 5.92 24.44
N ALA A 161 4.05 6.20 23.33
CA ALA A 161 4.18 7.49 22.66
C ALA A 161 3.79 8.65 23.60
N GLY A 162 4.63 9.68 23.66
CA GLY A 162 4.40 10.87 24.50
C GLY A 162 4.79 10.72 25.97
N ASP A 163 5.18 9.53 26.45
CA ASP A 163 5.62 9.35 27.83
C ASP A 163 7.08 9.77 28.02
N SER A 164 7.27 11.06 28.33
CA SER A 164 8.58 11.67 28.59
C SER A 164 9.21 11.27 29.93
N ASN A 165 8.43 10.69 30.85
CA ASN A 165 8.88 10.37 32.21
C ASN A 165 9.09 8.88 32.48
N SER A 166 8.87 8.04 31.46
CA SER A 166 9.01 6.60 31.52
C SER A 166 10.33 6.13 32.15
N ILE A 167 10.25 5.17 33.06
CA ILE A 167 11.42 4.53 33.67
C ILE A 167 12.27 3.84 32.61
N LEU A 168 11.64 3.23 31.60
CA LEU A 168 12.33 2.56 30.50
C LEU A 168 13.12 3.54 29.64
N LEU A 169 12.58 4.74 29.41
CA LEU A 169 13.25 5.81 28.67
C LEU A 169 14.50 6.30 29.42
N LYS A 170 14.38 6.56 30.72
CA LYS A 170 15.50 6.98 31.60
C LYS A 170 16.56 5.90 31.71
N LEU A 171 16.15 4.63 31.82
CA LEU A 171 17.06 3.48 31.83
C LEU A 171 17.80 3.37 30.50
N ALA A 172 17.09 3.44 29.37
CA ALA A 172 17.69 3.37 28.06
C ALA A 172 18.73 4.48 27.87
N ALA A 173 18.37 5.74 28.15
CA ALA A 173 19.31 6.87 28.06
C ALA A 173 20.58 6.62 28.90
N ARG A 174 20.44 6.13 30.13
CA ARG A 174 21.58 5.78 30.99
C ARG A 174 22.44 4.66 30.42
N VAL A 175 21.84 3.62 29.87
CA VAL A 175 22.57 2.49 29.27
C VAL A 175 23.31 2.95 28.01
N VAL A 176 22.68 3.75 27.15
CA VAL A 176 23.36 4.31 25.98
C VAL A 176 24.54 5.17 26.42
N ASP A 177 24.33 6.06 27.38
CA ASP A 177 25.39 6.93 27.89
C ASP A 177 26.55 6.12 28.51
N LYS A 178 26.28 5.23 29.46
CA LYS A 178 27.34 4.61 30.28
C LYS A 178 27.89 3.30 29.74
N GLN A 179 27.12 2.55 28.97
CA GLN A 179 27.49 1.17 28.56
C GLN A 179 27.68 1.03 27.06
N ILE A 180 27.21 1.98 26.25
CA ILE A 180 27.36 1.93 24.79
C ILE A 180 28.37 2.98 24.33
N LEU A 181 28.10 4.25 24.61
CA LEU A 181 28.91 5.37 24.15
C LEU A 181 30.25 5.51 24.91
N ASP A 182 30.32 5.05 26.17
CA ASP A 182 31.56 5.01 26.97
C ASP A 182 32.31 3.67 26.87
N SER A 183 31.77 2.69 26.15
CA SER A 183 32.35 1.35 26.11
C SER A 183 33.53 1.26 25.15
N PRO A 184 34.70 0.77 25.60
CA PRO A 184 35.84 0.51 24.71
C PRO A 184 35.60 -0.68 23.78
N ALA A 185 34.60 -1.52 24.06
CA ALA A 185 34.25 -2.69 23.27
C ALA A 185 33.28 -2.40 22.12
N ILE A 186 32.64 -1.22 22.11
CA ILE A 186 31.68 -0.82 21.08
C ILE A 186 32.28 0.28 20.21
N LYS A 187 32.35 0.03 18.90
CA LYS A 187 32.59 1.10 17.94
C LYS A 187 31.34 1.97 17.86
N VAL A 188 31.42 3.20 18.37
CA VAL A 188 30.33 4.17 18.28
C VAL A 188 30.04 4.49 16.81
N THR A 189 28.76 4.46 16.45
CA THR A 189 28.24 4.72 15.09
C THR A 189 27.21 5.84 15.17
N PRO A 190 26.84 6.47 14.03
CA PRO A 190 25.76 7.46 14.01
C PRO A 190 24.44 6.97 14.59
N GLU A 191 24.14 5.67 14.47
CA GLU A 191 22.92 5.07 15.03
C GLU A 191 22.91 5.08 16.57
N HIS A 192 24.04 4.82 17.22
CA HIS A 192 24.15 4.92 18.68
C HIS A 192 23.95 6.37 19.15
N CYS A 193 24.51 7.33 18.40
CA CYS A 193 24.34 8.75 18.66
C CYS A 193 22.88 9.18 18.47
N ALA A 194 22.23 8.75 17.38
CA ALA A 194 20.82 9.02 17.10
C ALA A 194 19.91 8.44 18.19
N MET A 195 20.21 7.23 18.66
CA MET A 195 19.48 6.58 19.75
C MET A 195 19.54 7.37 21.06
N TYR A 196 20.73 7.86 21.44
CA TYR A 196 20.86 8.69 22.65
C TYR A 196 20.19 10.04 22.48
N LEU A 197 20.38 10.67 21.32
CA LEU A 197 19.80 11.98 21.01
C LEU A 197 18.27 11.92 21.08
N GLU A 198 17.66 10.92 20.45
CA GLU A 198 16.21 10.74 20.50
C GLU A 198 15.72 10.45 21.92
N ALA A 199 16.47 9.68 22.71
CA ALA A 199 16.13 9.44 24.11
C ALA A 199 16.11 10.73 24.95
N LEU A 200 17.06 11.66 24.71
CA LEU A 200 17.10 12.97 25.37
C LEU A 200 15.97 13.89 24.89
N GLU A 201 15.71 13.93 23.58
CA GLU A 201 14.62 14.71 22.99
C GLU A 201 13.25 14.25 23.49
N ARG A 202 13.00 12.92 23.60
CA ARG A 202 11.76 12.38 24.17
C ARG A 202 11.59 12.70 25.66
N GLN A 203 12.69 12.95 26.39
CA GLN A 203 12.68 13.41 27.79
C GLN A 203 12.52 14.94 27.91
N ASN A 204 12.46 15.68 26.80
CA ASN A 204 12.53 17.14 26.76
C ASN A 204 13.84 17.71 27.39
N ALA A 205 14.91 16.91 27.42
CA ALA A 205 16.21 17.30 27.96
C ALA A 205 17.08 17.95 26.87
N PHE A 206 16.60 19.05 26.29
CA PHE A 206 17.24 19.67 25.12
C PHE A 206 18.64 20.23 25.42
N ASP A 207 18.88 20.77 26.62
CA ASP A 207 20.21 21.25 27.02
C ASP A 207 21.25 20.13 27.03
N ASP A 208 20.86 18.96 27.53
CA ASP A 208 21.74 17.79 27.56
C ASP A 208 21.94 17.19 26.18
N ALA A 209 20.93 17.27 25.30
CA ALA A 209 21.06 16.92 23.89
C ALA A 209 22.07 17.83 23.17
N LEU A 210 22.00 19.15 23.38
CA LEU A 210 22.96 20.09 22.80
C LEU A 210 24.38 19.86 23.33
N LYS A 211 24.56 19.64 24.64
CA LYS A 211 25.87 19.27 25.21
C LYS A 211 26.41 17.96 24.63
N PHE A 212 25.54 16.97 24.43
CA PHE A 212 25.94 15.71 23.83
C PHE A 212 26.41 15.89 22.39
N ILE A 213 25.66 16.64 21.57
CA ILE A 213 26.08 16.98 20.20
C ILE A 213 27.39 17.78 20.23
N ALA A 214 27.58 18.69 21.18
CA ALA A 214 28.81 19.45 21.38
C ALA A 214 30.03 18.57 21.78
N SER A 215 29.79 17.37 22.31
CA SER A 215 30.85 16.49 22.82
C SER A 215 31.57 15.69 21.73
N LYS A 216 32.83 15.32 21.97
CA LYS A 216 33.65 14.48 21.07
C LYS A 216 33.01 13.12 20.73
N ARG A 217 32.04 12.68 21.53
CA ARG A 217 31.32 11.40 21.37
C ARG A 217 30.37 11.42 20.17
N PHE A 218 29.92 12.61 19.77
CA PHE A 218 29.03 12.78 18.61
C PHE A 218 29.80 12.96 17.28
N ARG A 219 31.13 12.96 17.30
CA ARG A 219 32.00 13.13 16.12
C ARG A 219 31.80 12.06 15.03
N ALA A 220 31.14 10.95 15.36
CA ALA A 220 30.79 9.93 14.38
C ALA A 220 29.90 10.47 13.25
N LEU A 221 29.12 11.52 13.51
CA LEU A 221 28.47 12.32 12.46
C LEU A 221 29.49 13.35 11.95
N GLY A 222 29.60 13.49 10.63
CA GLY A 222 30.49 14.46 10.01
C GLY A 222 30.20 15.90 10.50
N PRO A 223 31.16 16.84 10.38
CA PRO A 223 31.03 18.18 10.93
C PRO A 223 29.75 18.92 10.52
N ALA A 224 29.39 18.85 9.23
CA ALA A 224 28.19 19.51 8.70
C ALA A 224 26.89 18.88 9.25
N ASP A 225 26.78 17.54 9.23
CA ASP A 225 25.62 16.82 9.77
C ASP A 225 25.44 17.05 11.26
N ARG A 226 26.55 17.04 12.01
CA ARG A 226 26.57 17.33 13.44
C ARG A 226 26.08 18.74 13.74
N LEU A 227 26.54 19.72 12.96
CA LEU A 227 26.12 21.11 13.09
C LEU A 227 24.64 21.29 12.70
N HIS A 228 24.15 20.56 11.69
CA HIS A 228 22.74 20.52 11.33
C HIS A 228 21.88 19.91 12.45
N GLN A 229 22.30 18.80 13.07
CA GLN A 229 21.61 18.24 14.24
C GLN A 229 21.58 19.23 15.41
N TYR A 230 22.68 19.96 15.64
CA TYR A 230 22.74 21.01 16.67
C TYR A 230 21.69 22.10 16.40
N ALA A 231 21.60 22.60 15.16
CA ALA A 231 20.60 23.60 14.77
C ALA A 231 19.16 23.07 14.94
N ARG A 232 18.89 21.83 14.51
CA ARG A 232 17.57 21.20 14.65
C ARG A 232 17.14 21.10 16.12
N VAL A 233 18.04 20.68 17.00
CA VAL A 233 17.76 20.55 18.44
C VAL A 233 17.59 21.93 19.08
N ALA A 234 18.44 22.91 18.73
CA ALA A 234 18.33 24.29 19.21
C ALA A 234 16.97 24.90 18.84
N GLN A 235 16.51 24.67 17.60
CA GLN A 235 15.18 25.11 17.16
C GLN A 235 14.07 24.48 17.99
N ARG A 236 14.13 23.16 18.26
CA ARG A 236 13.16 22.46 19.12
C ARG A 236 13.21 22.91 20.58
N ALA A 237 14.38 23.34 21.05
CA ALA A 237 14.57 23.94 22.37
C ALA A 237 14.01 25.38 22.48
N GLY A 238 13.61 25.97 21.35
CA GLY A 238 13.10 27.34 21.27
C GLY A 238 14.14 28.40 20.89
N ASP A 239 15.41 28.04 20.67
CA ASP A 239 16.45 28.97 20.20
C ASP A 239 16.50 29.02 18.66
N ALA A 240 15.47 29.64 18.08
CA ALA A 240 15.37 29.82 16.63
C ALA A 240 16.50 30.70 16.06
N VAL A 241 17.02 31.65 16.84
CA VAL A 241 18.10 32.55 16.41
C VAL A 241 19.41 31.78 16.23
N LEU A 242 19.75 30.90 17.16
CA LEU A 242 20.94 30.06 17.04
C LEU A 242 20.80 29.07 15.89
N ALA A 243 19.64 28.45 15.75
CA ALA A 243 19.36 27.56 14.62
C ALA A 243 19.52 28.28 13.28
N ALA A 244 19.01 29.52 13.15
CA ALA A 244 19.17 30.34 11.96
C ALA A 244 20.62 30.78 11.72
N ALA A 245 21.38 31.11 12.77
CA ALA A 245 22.78 31.52 12.63
C ALA A 245 23.64 30.35 12.12
N ILE A 246 23.39 29.15 12.65
CA ILE A 246 24.00 27.91 12.16
C ILE A 246 23.54 27.60 10.74
N GLY A 247 22.23 27.71 10.46
CA GLY A 247 21.66 27.53 9.13
C GLY A 247 22.32 28.45 8.10
N ARG A 248 22.60 29.71 8.46
CA ARG A 248 23.30 30.67 7.61
C ARG A 248 24.72 30.24 7.26
N HIS A 249 25.44 29.69 8.24
CA HIS A 249 26.77 29.13 8.02
C HIS A 249 26.71 27.92 7.07
N LEU A 250 25.79 26.98 7.34
CA LEU A 250 25.60 25.79 6.50
C LEU A 250 25.14 26.13 5.08
N TRP A 251 24.27 27.13 4.92
CA TRP A 251 23.80 27.59 3.61
C TRP A 251 24.92 28.22 2.78
N ALA A 252 25.87 28.91 3.41
CA ALA A 252 27.05 29.42 2.70
C ALA A 252 27.96 28.29 2.19
N LEU A 253 28.00 27.14 2.88
CA LEU A 253 28.75 25.95 2.47
C LEU A 253 28.01 25.14 1.41
N GLU A 254 26.67 25.06 1.51
CA GLU A 254 25.78 24.33 0.61
C GLU A 254 24.65 25.24 0.07
N PRO A 255 24.94 26.13 -0.90
CA PRO A 255 24.00 27.16 -1.36
C PRO A 255 22.78 26.67 -2.14
N GLU A 256 22.62 25.36 -2.35
CA GLU A 256 21.45 24.76 -3.00
C GLU A 256 20.59 23.93 -2.03
N ASN A 257 20.91 23.94 -0.73
CA ASN A 257 20.16 23.19 0.28
C ASN A 257 18.99 24.03 0.82
N TRP A 258 17.79 23.77 0.30
CA TRP A 258 16.55 24.46 0.66
C TRP A 258 16.26 24.47 2.17
N THR A 259 16.68 23.44 2.90
CA THR A 259 16.46 23.33 4.35
C THR A 259 17.20 24.42 5.12
N PHE A 260 18.45 24.72 4.73
CA PHE A 260 19.24 25.76 5.40
C PHE A 260 18.70 27.16 5.06
N PHE A 261 18.30 27.36 3.80
CA PHE A 261 17.57 28.55 3.40
C PHE A 261 16.30 28.77 4.24
N THR A 262 15.44 27.76 4.39
CA THR A 262 14.19 27.91 5.16
C THR A 262 14.48 28.19 6.63
N MET A 263 15.47 27.53 7.24
CA MET A 263 15.90 27.83 8.62
C MET A 263 16.29 29.31 8.80
N VAL A 264 17.05 29.87 7.86
CA VAL A 264 17.48 31.29 7.91
C VAL A 264 16.31 32.24 7.67
N ALA A 265 15.52 31.99 6.62
CA ALA A 265 14.38 32.83 6.27
C ALA A 265 13.34 32.88 7.40
N ASP A 266 12.98 31.72 7.96
CA ASP A 266 12.03 31.62 9.06
C ASP A 266 12.61 32.21 10.35
N GLY A 267 13.92 32.03 10.60
CA GLY A 267 14.60 32.63 11.73
C GLY A 267 14.59 34.15 11.71
N ILE A 268 14.88 34.77 10.55
CA ILE A 268 14.83 36.22 10.35
C ILE A 268 13.40 36.75 10.52
N ALA A 269 12.41 36.02 10.01
CA ALA A 269 11.00 36.43 10.10
C ALA A 269 10.45 36.43 11.54
N ASN A 270 10.98 35.58 12.43
CA ASN A 270 10.42 35.34 13.75
C ASN A 270 11.24 35.94 14.91
N ALA A 271 12.42 36.52 14.65
CA ALA A 271 13.33 37.01 15.69
C ALA A 271 13.41 38.55 15.74
N SER A 272 13.79 39.07 16.91
CA SER A 272 14.08 40.50 17.10
C SER A 272 15.35 40.93 16.34
N PRO A 273 15.40 42.16 15.77
CA PRO A 273 16.58 42.67 15.08
C PRO A 273 17.88 42.65 15.89
N GLU A 274 17.79 42.85 17.22
CA GLU A 274 18.94 42.79 18.12
C GLU A 274 19.52 41.38 18.20
N GLY A 275 18.67 40.37 18.42
CA GLY A 275 19.07 38.96 18.46
C GLY A 275 19.66 38.44 17.15
N LEU A 276 19.20 38.96 16.01
CA LEU A 276 19.72 38.56 14.69
C LEU A 276 21.18 39.00 14.43
N ARG A 277 21.63 40.07 15.11
CA ARG A 277 23.00 40.60 15.01
C ARG A 277 23.92 40.09 16.11
N GLU A 278 23.36 39.41 17.11
CA GLU A 278 24.14 38.79 18.17
C GLU A 278 25.04 37.69 17.59
N THR A 279 26.34 37.78 17.90
CA THR A 279 27.27 36.70 17.57
C THR A 279 27.13 35.62 18.63
N LYS A 280 26.72 34.43 18.21
CA LYS A 280 26.64 33.24 19.05
C LYS A 280 27.87 32.37 18.79
N THR A 281 28.42 31.79 19.84
CA THR A 281 29.55 30.88 19.73
C THR A 281 29.07 29.45 19.93
N VAL A 282 29.29 28.60 18.93
CA VAL A 282 29.07 27.15 19.03
C VAL A 282 30.40 26.50 19.32
N THR A 283 30.55 25.95 20.52
CA THR A 283 31.77 25.27 20.95
C THR A 283 31.59 23.75 20.89
N PHE A 284 32.44 23.08 20.13
CA PHE A 284 32.59 21.62 20.15
C PHE A 284 33.84 21.26 20.94
N GLU A 285 33.83 20.16 21.70
CA GLU A 285 35.00 19.71 22.50
C GLU A 285 36.24 19.41 21.64
N ASP A 286 36.03 19.08 20.37
CA ASP A 286 37.04 18.57 19.43
C ASP A 286 37.26 19.47 18.21
N ALA A 287 36.72 20.69 18.21
CA ALA A 287 36.91 21.68 17.16
C ALA A 287 37.08 23.09 17.75
N GLU A 288 37.62 24.00 16.95
CA GLU A 288 37.69 25.40 17.34
C GLU A 288 36.28 25.99 17.50
N PRO A 289 36.09 26.95 18.44
CA PRO A 289 34.83 27.65 18.58
C PRO A 289 34.38 28.26 17.26
N LEU A 290 33.17 27.94 16.84
CA LEU A 290 32.57 28.51 15.64
C LEU A 290 31.70 29.70 16.03
N GLU A 291 32.10 30.89 15.60
CA GLU A 291 31.27 32.08 15.72
C GLU A 291 30.26 32.11 14.56
N VAL A 292 28.98 32.09 14.92
CA VAL A 292 27.87 32.17 13.98
C VAL A 292 27.01 33.38 14.33
N ARG A 293 26.51 34.04 13.29
CA ARG A 293 25.54 35.12 13.40
C ARG A 293 24.55 35.01 12.25
N VAL A 294 23.32 35.49 12.43
CA VAL A 294 22.31 35.44 11.36
C VAL A 294 22.58 36.55 10.35
N LEU A 295 22.80 37.78 10.83
CA LEU A 295 23.08 38.96 10.01
C LEU A 295 24.52 39.45 10.26
N ASN A 296 25.27 39.66 9.19
CA ASN A 296 26.55 40.37 9.22
C ASN A 296 26.35 41.89 9.25
N ASP A 297 27.44 42.63 9.47
CA ASP A 297 27.43 44.09 9.43
C ASP A 297 26.99 44.58 8.04
N GLY A 298 25.94 45.41 8.01
CA GLY A 298 25.33 45.92 6.79
C GLY A 298 24.21 45.04 6.21
N GLU A 299 23.96 43.85 6.76
CA GLU A 299 22.79 43.03 6.43
C GLU A 299 21.60 43.41 7.34
N ALA A 300 20.42 43.54 6.77
CA ALA A 300 19.19 43.81 7.52
C ALA A 300 18.08 42.80 7.21
N THR A 301 18.16 42.12 6.06
CA THR A 301 17.12 41.23 5.54
C THR A 301 17.72 39.91 5.06
N ALA A 302 16.86 38.89 4.90
CA ALA A 302 17.26 37.63 4.29
C ALA A 302 17.77 37.80 2.84
N LEU A 303 17.32 38.83 2.11
CA LEU A 303 17.83 39.16 0.78
C LEU A 303 19.27 39.64 0.82
N ASP A 304 19.67 40.37 1.87
CA ASP A 304 21.06 40.81 2.05
C ASP A 304 21.97 39.61 2.32
N VAL A 305 21.52 38.67 3.16
CA VAL A 305 22.23 37.40 3.42
C VAL A 305 22.42 36.61 2.14
N LEU A 306 21.35 36.45 1.35
CA LEU A 306 21.40 35.77 0.06
C LEU A 306 22.40 36.45 -0.89
N ALA A 307 22.38 37.78 -0.97
CA ALA A 307 23.30 38.55 -1.81
C ALA A 307 24.76 38.36 -1.38
N SER A 308 25.03 38.29 -0.07
CA SER A 308 26.36 37.98 0.46
C SER A 308 26.83 36.57 0.10
N ILE A 309 25.94 35.56 0.20
CA ILE A 309 26.24 34.18 -0.21
C ILE A 309 26.53 34.12 -1.72
N GLN A 310 25.70 34.78 -2.54
CA GLN A 310 25.91 34.84 -3.99
C GLN A 310 27.25 35.49 -4.35
N LYS A 311 27.64 36.58 -3.67
CA LYS A 311 28.93 37.25 -3.88
C LYS A 311 30.13 36.36 -3.54
N ALA A 312 29.96 35.42 -2.61
CA ALA A 312 31.02 34.49 -2.20
C ALA A 312 31.17 33.28 -3.14
N LEU A 313 30.26 33.11 -4.12
CA LEU A 313 30.35 32.02 -5.09
C LEU A 313 31.53 32.20 -6.06
N PRO A 314 32.02 31.10 -6.67
CA PRO A 314 33.04 31.16 -7.72
C PRO A 314 32.63 32.02 -8.93
N ASP A 315 31.36 31.99 -9.31
CA ASP A 315 30.78 32.87 -10.34
C ASP A 315 29.54 33.59 -9.78
N PRO A 316 29.71 34.82 -9.25
CA PRO A 316 28.60 35.59 -8.70
C PRO A 316 27.55 36.04 -9.75
N ASN A 317 27.94 36.10 -11.03
CA ASN A 317 27.07 36.62 -12.09
C ASN A 317 26.20 35.52 -12.72
N ALA A 318 26.56 34.25 -12.54
CA ALA A 318 25.79 33.11 -12.99
C ALA A 318 25.33 32.24 -11.80
N PRO A 319 24.48 32.76 -10.90
CA PRO A 319 24.07 32.01 -9.72
C PRO A 319 23.40 30.66 -10.10
N PRO A 320 23.59 29.63 -9.27
CA PRO A 320 22.92 28.34 -9.41
C PRO A 320 21.41 28.47 -9.31
N ARG A 321 20.71 27.40 -9.70
CA ARG A 321 19.25 27.37 -9.72
C ARG A 321 18.67 27.62 -8.33
N GLY A 322 19.24 27.01 -7.28
CA GLY A 322 18.79 27.14 -5.89
C GLY A 322 18.65 28.60 -5.44
N LEU A 323 19.74 29.37 -5.49
CA LEU A 323 19.77 30.78 -5.06
C LEU A 323 18.76 31.67 -5.80
N LEU A 324 18.50 31.40 -7.10
CA LEU A 324 17.48 32.15 -7.84
C LEU A 324 16.07 31.87 -7.31
N LEU A 325 15.76 30.61 -6.99
CA LEU A 325 14.48 30.22 -6.40
C LEU A 325 14.32 30.74 -4.98
N GLU A 326 15.40 30.75 -4.20
CA GLU A 326 15.42 31.31 -2.85
C GLU A 326 15.20 32.83 -2.89
N LYS A 327 15.79 33.54 -3.86
CA LYS A 327 15.51 34.96 -4.11
C LYS A 327 14.03 35.21 -4.43
N MET A 328 13.46 34.40 -5.32
CA MET A 328 12.03 34.50 -5.66
C MET A 328 11.14 34.25 -4.45
N GLU A 329 11.45 33.22 -3.66
CA GLU A 329 10.71 32.88 -2.44
C GLU A 329 10.75 34.01 -1.41
N LEU A 330 11.91 34.64 -1.20
CA LEU A 330 12.02 35.77 -0.28
C LEU A 330 11.19 36.97 -0.76
N LEU A 331 11.31 37.37 -2.04
CA LEU A 331 10.51 38.45 -2.61
C LEU A 331 9.01 38.17 -2.52
N PHE A 332 8.62 36.92 -2.75
CA PHE A 332 7.24 36.47 -2.65
C PHE A 332 6.71 36.54 -1.22
N ARG A 333 7.46 36.01 -0.23
CA ARG A 333 7.08 36.01 1.19
C ARG A 333 6.97 37.42 1.76
N THR A 334 7.88 38.32 1.41
CA THR A 334 7.90 39.69 1.96
C THR A 334 6.95 40.64 1.24
N GLY A 335 6.43 40.25 0.07
CA GLY A 335 5.67 41.15 -0.81
C GLY A 335 6.48 42.34 -1.32
N ALA A 336 7.80 42.32 -1.16
CA ALA A 336 8.68 43.40 -1.53
C ALA A 336 8.97 43.39 -3.04
N ALA A 337 8.97 44.58 -3.65
CA ALA A 337 9.30 44.81 -5.06
C ALA A 337 8.65 43.80 -6.05
N PRO A 338 7.32 43.80 -6.22
CA PRO A 338 6.61 42.88 -7.12
C PRO A 338 7.11 42.92 -8.58
N ALA A 339 7.59 44.09 -9.03
CA ALA A 339 8.19 44.26 -10.35
C ALA A 339 9.52 43.48 -10.49
N ASP A 340 10.33 43.45 -9.42
CA ASP A 340 11.59 42.71 -9.40
C ASP A 340 11.33 41.19 -9.40
N LEU A 341 10.33 40.73 -8.67
CA LEU A 341 9.90 39.32 -8.71
C LEU A 341 9.43 38.93 -10.11
N LYS A 342 8.59 39.74 -10.76
CA LYS A 342 8.12 39.48 -12.13
C LYS A 342 9.29 39.41 -13.12
N THR A 343 10.25 40.33 -13.00
CA THR A 343 11.45 40.37 -13.86
C THR A 343 12.31 39.13 -13.63
N LEU A 344 12.55 38.77 -12.36
CA LEU A 344 13.34 37.59 -12.00
C LEU A 344 12.71 36.28 -12.49
N VAL A 345 11.39 36.14 -12.37
CA VAL A 345 10.64 34.99 -12.90
C VAL A 345 10.79 34.91 -14.42
N ARG A 346 10.62 36.03 -15.13
CA ARG A 346 10.82 36.10 -16.58
C ARG A 346 12.22 35.66 -16.97
N ASP A 347 13.26 36.24 -16.37
CA ASP A 347 14.65 35.94 -16.70
C ASP A 347 14.99 34.47 -16.40
N PHE A 348 14.45 33.92 -15.31
CA PHE A 348 14.59 32.52 -14.97
C PHE A 348 13.94 31.61 -16.00
N CYS A 349 12.73 31.93 -16.47
CA CYS A 349 12.05 31.17 -17.53
C CYS A 349 12.82 31.23 -18.86
N VAL A 350 13.40 32.38 -19.22
CA VAL A 350 14.24 32.51 -20.41
C VAL A 350 15.51 31.65 -20.28
N ARG A 351 16.15 31.66 -19.12
CA ARG A 351 17.39 30.88 -18.87
C ARG A 351 17.14 29.38 -18.75
N ASN A 352 16.10 28.98 -18.01
CA ASN A 352 15.84 27.59 -17.63
C ASN A 352 14.67 26.95 -18.39
N GLY A 353 14.04 27.64 -19.35
CA GLY A 353 12.89 27.14 -20.10
C GLY A 353 13.07 25.77 -20.77
N PRO A 354 14.27 25.39 -21.26
CA PRO A 354 14.53 24.05 -21.77
C PRO A 354 14.53 22.95 -20.69
N ARG A 355 14.46 23.30 -19.39
CA ARG A 355 14.41 22.33 -18.30
C ARG A 355 12.97 21.98 -17.96
N PRO A 356 12.60 20.69 -17.94
CA PRO A 356 11.25 20.25 -17.59
C PRO A 356 10.74 20.71 -16.22
N SER A 357 11.64 20.96 -15.26
CA SER A 357 11.27 21.44 -13.92
C SER A 357 10.85 22.92 -13.89
N CYS A 358 11.19 23.69 -14.92
CA CYS A 358 11.08 25.15 -14.89
C CYS A 358 9.66 25.62 -14.57
N PHE A 359 8.65 24.91 -15.07
CA PHE A 359 7.26 25.20 -14.76
C PHE A 359 6.96 25.15 -13.25
N LEU A 360 7.25 24.01 -12.61
CA LEU A 360 7.02 23.80 -11.17
C LEU A 360 7.82 24.76 -10.29
N ASP A 361 8.97 25.20 -10.80
CA ASP A 361 9.84 26.14 -10.12
C ASP A 361 9.23 27.54 -10.02
N VAL A 362 8.49 27.98 -11.05
CA VAL A 362 8.00 29.36 -11.14
C VAL A 362 6.51 29.54 -10.93
N VAL A 363 5.68 28.52 -11.18
CA VAL A 363 4.22 28.68 -11.26
C VAL A 363 3.61 29.24 -9.96
N LYS A 364 4.16 28.90 -8.79
CA LYS A 364 3.68 29.44 -7.51
C LYS A 364 3.89 30.96 -7.34
N TYR A 365 4.84 31.56 -8.07
CA TYR A 365 5.18 32.97 -7.96
C TYR A 365 4.40 33.87 -8.91
N ILE A 366 3.55 33.28 -9.77
CA ILE A 366 2.84 34.01 -10.81
C ILE A 366 1.36 34.10 -10.40
N PRO A 367 0.87 35.29 -10.02
CA PRO A 367 -0.53 35.47 -9.66
C PRO A 367 -1.45 35.16 -10.84
N VAL A 368 -2.57 34.53 -10.54
CA VAL A 368 -3.60 34.27 -11.55
C VAL A 368 -4.22 35.59 -12.02
N GLY A 369 -4.43 35.74 -13.32
CA GLY A 369 -4.87 37.00 -13.96
C GLY A 369 -3.73 37.97 -14.29
N SER A 370 -2.47 37.56 -14.13
CA SER A 370 -1.31 38.35 -14.57
C SER A 370 -1.30 38.58 -16.08
N ASP A 371 -0.64 39.65 -16.51
CA ASP A 371 -0.35 39.88 -17.92
C ASP A 371 0.49 38.74 -18.51
N VAL A 372 0.03 38.21 -19.66
CA VAL A 372 0.64 37.09 -20.39
C VAL A 372 1.59 37.53 -21.51
N ALA A 373 1.67 38.83 -21.82
CA ALA A 373 2.44 39.32 -22.97
C ALA A 373 3.94 38.93 -22.91
N TRP A 374 4.52 38.95 -21.72
CA TRP A 374 5.94 38.58 -21.50
C TRP A 374 6.24 37.10 -21.75
N LEU A 375 5.23 36.23 -21.82
CA LEU A 375 5.43 34.80 -22.11
C LEU A 375 6.02 34.58 -23.51
N THR A 376 5.84 35.54 -24.42
CA THR A 376 6.46 35.55 -25.76
C THR A 376 7.99 35.62 -25.70
N ASP A 377 8.56 36.13 -24.60
CA ASP A 377 10.01 36.22 -24.41
C ASP A 377 10.68 34.86 -24.13
N ILE A 378 9.91 33.84 -23.71
CA ILE A 378 10.42 32.50 -23.37
C ILE A 378 10.82 31.72 -24.64
N GLY A 379 10.12 31.97 -25.75
CA GLY A 379 10.30 31.30 -27.04
C GLY A 379 9.22 31.67 -28.07
N GLY A 380 9.60 31.62 -29.35
CA GLY A 380 8.72 31.92 -30.49
C GLY A 380 7.76 30.77 -30.87
N ASP A 381 6.93 30.99 -31.88
CA ASP A 381 5.94 30.00 -32.36
C ASP A 381 6.53 28.93 -33.30
N ALA A 382 7.78 29.13 -33.75
CA ALA A 382 8.54 28.18 -34.55
C ALA A 382 9.53 27.44 -33.64
N ALA A 383 9.37 26.13 -33.51
CA ALA A 383 10.28 25.27 -32.78
C ALA A 383 11.04 24.40 -33.79
N GLU A 384 12.37 24.47 -33.75
CA GLU A 384 13.26 23.73 -34.65
C GLU A 384 14.09 22.67 -33.90
N SER A 385 14.23 22.85 -32.57
CA SER A 385 14.92 21.92 -31.67
C SER A 385 13.99 21.42 -30.55
N LEU A 386 14.40 20.34 -29.88
CA LEU A 386 13.68 19.81 -28.71
C LEU A 386 13.60 20.85 -27.58
N ASP A 387 14.63 21.67 -27.40
CA ASP A 387 14.66 22.73 -26.39
C ASP A 387 13.67 23.86 -26.72
N ASP A 388 13.46 24.17 -28.00
CA ASP A 388 12.41 25.11 -28.43
C ASP A 388 11.02 24.54 -28.13
N HIS A 389 10.80 23.25 -28.37
CA HIS A 389 9.54 22.60 -27.99
C HIS A 389 9.30 22.62 -26.48
N ARG A 390 10.34 22.46 -25.66
CA ARG A 390 10.23 22.60 -24.19
C ARG A 390 9.87 24.03 -23.79
N ARG A 391 10.45 25.05 -24.43
CA ARG A 391 10.09 26.46 -24.21
C ARG A 391 8.64 26.76 -24.60
N VAL A 392 8.18 26.27 -25.75
CA VAL A 392 6.78 26.39 -26.19
C VAL A 392 5.84 25.69 -25.21
N THR A 393 6.22 24.52 -24.71
CA THR A 393 5.45 23.77 -23.71
C THR A 393 5.33 24.54 -22.40
N LEU A 394 6.45 25.04 -21.86
CA LEU A 394 6.45 25.88 -20.65
C LEU A 394 5.54 27.11 -20.83
N ARG A 395 5.65 27.78 -21.99
CA ARG A 395 4.81 28.94 -22.32
C ARG A 395 3.33 28.61 -22.24
N LEU A 396 2.90 27.51 -22.86
CA LEU A 396 1.51 27.07 -22.85
C LEU A 396 1.03 26.68 -21.45
N GLN A 397 1.85 25.97 -20.67
CA GLN A 397 1.55 25.64 -19.28
C GLN A 397 1.35 26.91 -18.42
N LEU A 398 2.23 27.90 -18.58
CA LEU A 398 2.12 29.19 -17.89
C LEU A 398 0.88 29.99 -18.34
N THR A 399 0.58 30.03 -19.63
CA THR A 399 -0.67 30.63 -20.13
C THR A 399 -1.88 29.99 -19.47
N GLY A 400 -1.90 28.65 -19.42
CA GLY A 400 -2.94 27.88 -18.77
C GLY A 400 -3.07 28.20 -17.27
N ALA A 401 -1.96 28.33 -16.56
CA ALA A 401 -1.94 28.64 -15.12
C ALA A 401 -2.37 30.09 -14.81
N ILE A 402 -2.00 31.05 -15.66
CA ILE A 402 -2.27 32.48 -15.47
C ILE A 402 -3.71 32.85 -15.80
N ASP A 403 -4.26 32.34 -16.90
CA ASP A 403 -5.54 32.81 -17.40
C ASP A 403 -6.73 32.07 -16.75
N ARG A 404 -7.35 32.73 -15.76
CA ARG A 404 -8.57 32.27 -15.07
C ARG A 404 -9.75 32.05 -16.02
N SER A 405 -9.82 32.80 -17.12
CA SER A 405 -10.93 32.69 -18.07
C SER A 405 -10.94 31.34 -18.79
N ILE A 406 -9.76 30.73 -18.99
CA ILE A 406 -9.61 29.37 -19.55
C ILE A 406 -10.41 28.36 -18.72
N SER A 407 -10.51 28.50 -17.40
CA SER A 407 -11.27 27.54 -16.59
C SER A 407 -12.80 27.73 -16.64
N THR A 408 -13.29 28.91 -17.03
CA THR A 408 -14.70 29.31 -16.87
C THR A 408 -15.44 29.55 -18.19
N SER A 409 -14.75 29.70 -19.32
CA SER A 409 -15.33 29.90 -20.65
C SER A 409 -14.98 28.76 -21.61
N ASP A 410 -15.99 28.21 -22.29
CA ASP A 410 -15.78 27.19 -23.34
C ASP A 410 -14.92 27.75 -24.48
N GLU A 411 -15.16 28.99 -24.92
CA GLU A 411 -14.41 29.62 -26.01
C GLU A 411 -12.92 29.76 -25.68
N ALA A 412 -12.60 30.20 -24.47
CA ALA A 412 -11.23 30.36 -24.00
C ALA A 412 -10.52 29.00 -23.84
N THR A 413 -11.23 28.01 -23.27
CA THR A 413 -10.72 26.63 -23.14
C THR A 413 -10.40 26.04 -24.51
N ILE A 414 -11.34 26.17 -25.47
CA ILE A 414 -11.18 25.66 -26.83
C ILE A 414 -10.02 26.35 -27.55
N ALA A 415 -9.88 27.67 -27.41
CA ALA A 415 -8.76 28.41 -28.00
C ALA A 415 -7.41 27.92 -27.46
N HIS A 416 -7.30 27.74 -26.14
CA HIS A 416 -6.09 27.21 -25.52
C HIS A 416 -5.76 25.80 -26.00
N LEU A 417 -6.76 24.91 -26.04
CA LEU A 417 -6.59 23.53 -26.53
C LEU A 417 -6.12 23.49 -27.99
N LYS A 418 -6.64 24.37 -28.86
CA LYS A 418 -6.16 24.47 -30.24
C LYS A 418 -4.67 24.85 -30.30
N SER A 419 -4.21 25.76 -29.46
CA SER A 419 -2.79 26.11 -29.37
C SER A 419 -1.93 24.94 -28.88
N VAL A 420 -2.40 24.18 -27.88
CA VAL A 420 -1.70 23.00 -27.36
C VAL A 420 -1.62 21.89 -28.41
N LEU A 421 -2.72 21.59 -29.09
CA LEU A 421 -2.75 20.58 -30.15
C LEU A 421 -1.89 20.96 -31.36
N ALA A 422 -1.90 22.24 -31.76
CA ALA A 422 -1.04 22.71 -32.83
C ALA A 422 0.46 22.61 -32.47
N ALA A 423 0.82 22.82 -31.20
CA ALA A 423 2.18 22.60 -30.71
C ALA A 423 2.53 21.11 -30.66
N LEU A 424 1.57 20.26 -30.28
CA LEU A 424 1.70 18.81 -30.27
C LEU A 424 1.99 18.29 -31.69
N ASP A 425 1.19 18.67 -32.69
CA ASP A 425 1.36 18.20 -34.08
C ASP A 425 2.75 18.50 -34.67
N LYS A 426 3.35 19.62 -34.25
CA LYS A 426 4.69 20.03 -34.68
C LYS A 426 5.81 19.41 -33.85
N CYS A 427 5.51 18.87 -32.68
CA CYS A 427 6.50 18.26 -31.79
C CYS A 427 7.03 16.95 -32.40
N PRO A 428 8.35 16.69 -32.36
CA PRO A 428 8.88 15.39 -32.70
C PRO A 428 8.17 14.31 -31.90
N LYS A 429 7.73 13.23 -32.57
CA LYS A 429 7.20 12.07 -31.86
C LYS A 429 8.36 11.37 -31.11
N PRO A 430 8.13 10.86 -29.90
CA PRO A 430 9.15 10.14 -29.16
C PRO A 430 9.58 8.89 -29.97
N ALA A 431 10.83 8.88 -30.43
CA ALA A 431 11.33 7.85 -31.35
C ALA A 431 11.46 6.48 -30.67
N GLU A 432 11.89 6.44 -29.42
CA GLU A 432 11.99 5.26 -28.55
C GLU A 432 12.50 5.78 -27.21
N LEU A 433 11.63 6.09 -26.25
CA LEU A 433 11.88 6.18 -24.78
C LEU A 433 10.70 6.88 -24.08
N GLY A 434 10.23 6.28 -22.98
CA GLY A 434 9.15 6.79 -22.12
C GLY A 434 9.60 7.92 -21.20
N ASP A 435 10.19 8.98 -21.77
CA ASP A 435 10.55 10.16 -20.98
C ASP A 435 9.30 10.99 -20.69
N SER A 436 8.79 10.91 -19.45
CA SER A 436 7.69 11.75 -18.96
C SER A 436 7.99 13.26 -19.04
N ALA A 437 9.26 13.64 -19.20
CA ALA A 437 9.73 15.00 -19.37
C ALA A 437 9.83 15.42 -20.86
N HIS A 438 9.41 14.55 -21.79
CA HIS A 438 9.31 14.87 -23.20
C HIS A 438 8.18 15.88 -23.44
N PRO A 439 8.37 16.91 -24.29
CA PRO A 439 7.35 17.93 -24.59
C PRO A 439 5.99 17.35 -24.96
N TRP A 440 5.99 16.26 -25.74
CA TRP A 440 4.76 15.53 -26.12
C TRP A 440 3.90 15.12 -24.90
N ALA A 441 4.51 14.54 -23.86
CA ALA A 441 3.81 14.11 -22.65
C ALA A 441 3.29 15.29 -21.84
N GLN A 442 4.11 16.34 -21.72
CA GLN A 442 3.78 17.56 -21.01
C GLN A 442 2.63 18.31 -21.69
N LEU A 443 2.63 18.44 -23.01
CA LEU A 443 1.55 19.07 -23.79
C LEU A 443 0.23 18.30 -23.67
N LEU A 444 0.25 16.97 -23.71
CA LEU A 444 -0.95 16.16 -23.46
C LEU A 444 -1.48 16.37 -22.03
N SER A 445 -0.59 16.45 -21.04
CA SER A 445 -0.97 16.76 -19.66
C SER A 445 -1.58 18.16 -19.53
N THR A 446 -0.99 19.18 -20.19
CA THR A 446 -1.54 20.55 -20.27
C THR A 446 -2.97 20.55 -20.85
N ALA A 447 -3.20 19.81 -21.94
CA ALA A 447 -4.53 19.68 -22.53
C ALA A 447 -5.53 19.02 -21.55
N CYS A 448 -5.12 17.92 -20.90
CA CYS A 448 -5.95 17.23 -19.92
C CYS A 448 -6.26 18.10 -18.68
N ASN A 449 -5.30 18.92 -18.25
CA ASN A 449 -5.48 19.89 -17.16
C ASN A 449 -6.51 20.97 -17.50
N ALA A 450 -6.46 21.54 -18.70
CA ALA A 450 -7.46 22.50 -19.16
C ALA A 450 -8.87 21.87 -19.18
N ILE A 451 -8.99 20.64 -19.69
CA ILE A 451 -10.26 19.89 -19.71
C ILE A 451 -10.75 19.58 -18.29
N GLY A 452 -9.87 19.09 -17.41
CA GLY A 452 -10.21 18.78 -16.02
C GLY A 452 -10.71 20.00 -15.25
N ARG A 453 -10.07 21.17 -15.44
CA ARG A 453 -10.53 22.45 -14.87
C ARG A 453 -11.89 22.86 -15.39
N ARG A 454 -12.15 22.68 -16.68
CA ARG A 454 -13.46 23.00 -17.26
C ARG A 454 -14.56 22.10 -16.72
N ILE A 455 -14.31 20.78 -16.61
CA ILE A 455 -15.23 19.83 -15.98
C ILE A 455 -15.55 20.23 -14.55
N HIS A 456 -14.53 20.64 -13.79
CA HIS A 456 -14.71 21.15 -12.43
C HIS A 456 -15.56 22.43 -12.38
N ALA A 457 -15.34 23.39 -13.29
CA ALA A 457 -16.13 24.61 -13.34
C ALA A 457 -17.61 24.36 -13.71
N LEU A 458 -17.90 23.24 -14.38
CA LEU A 458 -19.24 22.80 -14.77
C LEU A 458 -19.92 21.93 -13.70
N LYS A 459 -19.46 21.95 -12.45
CA LYS A 459 -20.13 21.29 -11.31
C LYS A 459 -21.60 21.70 -11.26
N GLY A 460 -22.51 20.77 -11.57
CA GLY A 460 -23.96 20.98 -11.62
C GLY A 460 -24.61 20.81 -13.01
N ASP A 461 -23.81 20.77 -14.09
CA ASP A 461 -24.29 20.43 -15.44
C ASP A 461 -23.62 19.13 -15.92
N ASP A 462 -24.23 18.00 -15.58
CA ASP A 462 -23.68 16.67 -15.91
C ASP A 462 -23.63 16.40 -17.42
N THR A 463 -24.49 17.03 -18.21
CA THR A 463 -24.47 16.87 -19.69
C THR A 463 -23.23 17.53 -20.26
N ALA A 464 -22.96 18.78 -19.87
CA ALA A 464 -21.76 19.49 -20.31
C ALA A 464 -20.47 18.83 -19.77
N ARG A 465 -20.47 18.35 -18.53
CA ARG A 465 -19.32 17.61 -17.95
C ARG A 465 -19.00 16.36 -18.75
N ARG A 466 -20.00 15.56 -19.12
CA ARG A 466 -19.82 14.36 -19.95
C ARG A 466 -19.30 14.71 -21.34
N ALA A 467 -19.79 15.79 -21.95
CA ALA A 467 -19.29 16.24 -23.26
C ALA A 467 -17.79 16.58 -23.21
N TRP A 468 -17.34 17.32 -22.19
CA TRP A 468 -15.92 17.63 -21.96
C TRP A 468 -15.08 16.40 -21.60
N ALA A 469 -15.61 15.46 -20.81
CA ALA A 469 -14.94 14.20 -20.53
C ALA A 469 -14.74 13.34 -21.79
N ALA A 470 -15.72 13.31 -22.70
CA ALA A 470 -15.60 12.62 -23.99
C ALA A 470 -14.49 13.24 -24.85
N LEU A 471 -14.34 14.57 -24.81
CA LEU A 471 -13.22 15.26 -25.45
C LEU A 471 -11.88 14.84 -24.86
N GLY A 472 -11.79 14.82 -23.53
CA GLY A 472 -10.59 14.38 -22.79
C GLY A 472 -10.17 12.96 -23.16
N ALA A 473 -11.12 12.02 -23.19
CA ALA A 473 -10.88 10.64 -23.59
C ALA A 473 -10.30 10.52 -25.02
N ARG A 474 -10.74 11.38 -25.95
CA ARG A 474 -10.18 11.45 -27.31
C ARG A 474 -8.77 12.02 -27.32
N VAL A 475 -8.50 13.09 -26.58
CA VAL A 475 -7.16 13.68 -26.46
C VAL A 475 -6.15 12.65 -25.92
N VAL A 476 -6.55 11.91 -24.89
CA VAL A 476 -5.77 10.80 -24.32
C VAL A 476 -5.48 9.70 -25.36
N ALA A 477 -6.42 9.45 -26.29
CA ALA A 477 -6.28 8.41 -27.31
C ALA A 477 -5.31 8.76 -28.45
N VAL A 478 -4.92 10.03 -28.64
CA VAL A 478 -4.06 10.50 -29.74
C VAL A 478 -2.57 10.14 -29.52
N GLY A 479 -2.16 9.71 -28.32
CA GLY A 479 -0.77 9.42 -27.99
C GLY A 479 -0.16 8.19 -28.70
N PRO A 480 1.09 8.27 -29.21
CA PRO A 480 1.82 7.09 -29.72
C PRO A 480 2.10 6.11 -28.57
N GLU A 481 1.93 4.80 -28.84
CA GLU A 481 2.09 3.67 -27.91
C GLU A 481 1.71 4.01 -26.46
N LYS A 482 0.39 3.99 -26.22
CA LYS A 482 -0.31 4.37 -24.98
C LYS A 482 0.50 4.11 -23.69
N HIS A 483 1.18 2.96 -23.58
CA HIS A 483 1.89 2.46 -22.39
C HIS A 483 3.06 3.28 -21.82
N LYS A 484 3.46 4.44 -22.37
CA LYS A 484 4.69 5.15 -21.95
C LYS A 484 4.48 6.42 -21.08
N PHE A 485 3.24 6.86 -20.84
CA PHE A 485 2.96 8.11 -20.12
C PHE A 485 1.91 7.95 -19.00
N PRO A 486 2.32 7.68 -17.75
CA PRO A 486 1.40 7.41 -16.64
C PRO A 486 0.34 8.51 -16.41
N MET A 487 0.71 9.77 -16.56
CA MET A 487 -0.22 10.90 -16.38
C MET A 487 -1.40 10.88 -17.35
N VAL A 488 -1.16 10.47 -18.59
CA VAL A 488 -2.19 10.41 -19.63
C VAL A 488 -3.19 9.28 -19.34
N HIS A 489 -2.72 8.14 -18.82
CA HIS A 489 -3.59 7.07 -18.36
C HIS A 489 -4.40 7.46 -17.12
N LEU A 490 -3.81 8.24 -16.22
CA LEU A 490 -4.52 8.75 -15.05
C LEU A 490 -5.73 9.58 -15.49
N PHE A 491 -5.54 10.52 -16.41
CA PHE A 491 -6.65 11.28 -17.00
C PHE A 491 -7.63 10.41 -17.78
N GLY A 492 -7.15 9.40 -18.51
CA GLY A 492 -8.00 8.44 -19.22
C GLY A 492 -9.01 7.76 -18.29
N VAL A 493 -8.55 7.24 -17.15
CA VAL A 493 -9.42 6.63 -16.13
C VAL A 493 -10.39 7.65 -15.53
N LEU A 494 -9.92 8.86 -15.18
CA LEU A 494 -10.79 9.91 -14.64
C LEU A 494 -11.92 10.30 -15.60
N PHE A 495 -11.59 10.48 -16.88
CA PHE A 495 -12.60 10.81 -17.90
C PHE A 495 -13.54 9.64 -18.18
N ALA A 496 -13.03 8.40 -18.16
CA ALA A 496 -13.86 7.20 -18.27
C ALA A 496 -14.90 7.12 -17.14
N GLN A 497 -14.48 7.37 -15.90
CA GLN A 497 -15.36 7.36 -14.73
C GLN A 497 -16.50 8.39 -14.85
N ILE A 498 -16.20 9.62 -15.30
CA ILE A 498 -17.22 10.67 -15.51
C ILE A 498 -18.24 10.26 -16.57
N LEU A 499 -17.79 9.53 -17.59
CA LEU A 499 -18.64 9.01 -18.66
C LEU A 499 -19.43 7.75 -18.24
N GLY A 500 -19.18 7.22 -17.04
CA GLY A 500 -19.91 6.09 -16.47
C GLY A 500 -19.42 4.70 -16.91
N TYR A 501 -18.18 4.60 -17.40
CA TYR A 501 -17.55 3.33 -17.78
C TYR A 501 -16.15 3.20 -17.16
N HIS A 502 -15.56 2.00 -17.26
CA HIS A 502 -14.29 1.66 -16.62
C HIS A 502 -13.20 1.33 -17.64
N ASP A 503 -12.05 2.02 -17.57
CA ASP A 503 -10.91 1.82 -18.49
C ASP A 503 -9.82 0.97 -17.83
N ILE A 504 -10.10 -0.33 -17.73
CA ILE A 504 -9.16 -1.29 -17.15
C ILE A 504 -7.87 -1.40 -17.97
N ALA A 505 -7.88 -1.07 -19.26
CA ALA A 505 -6.67 -1.09 -20.08
C ALA A 505 -5.72 0.06 -19.71
N ALA A 506 -6.27 1.24 -19.37
CA ALA A 506 -5.48 2.33 -18.81
C ALA A 506 -4.93 1.97 -17.41
N VAL A 507 -5.70 1.28 -16.58
CA VAL A 507 -5.21 0.74 -15.29
C VAL A 507 -4.07 -0.26 -15.49
N ASP A 508 -4.20 -1.18 -16.45
CA ASP A 508 -3.15 -2.14 -16.79
C ASP A 508 -1.87 -1.46 -17.29
N ALA A 509 -2.02 -0.37 -18.04
CA ALA A 509 -0.87 0.40 -18.52
C ALA A 509 -0.18 1.23 -17.41
N LEU A 510 -0.88 1.52 -16.30
CA LEU A 510 -0.28 2.12 -15.11
C LEU A 510 0.54 1.11 -14.29
N ASP A 511 0.30 -0.20 -14.48
CA ASP A 511 1.11 -1.30 -13.94
C ASP A 511 1.43 -1.17 -12.44
N PHE A 512 0.37 -0.94 -11.64
CA PHE A 512 0.51 -0.76 -10.18
C PHE A 512 1.10 -2.00 -9.49
N LYS A 513 2.20 -1.80 -8.75
CA LYS A 513 2.92 -2.89 -8.07
C LYS A 513 3.05 -2.67 -6.57
N SER A 514 3.04 -3.77 -5.83
CA SER A 514 3.37 -3.80 -4.40
C SER A 514 2.60 -2.74 -3.60
N VAL A 515 3.29 -1.81 -2.95
CA VAL A 515 2.70 -0.72 -2.15
C VAL A 515 1.72 0.16 -2.93
N GLN A 516 1.87 0.29 -4.24
CA GLN A 516 0.96 1.08 -5.06
C GLN A 516 -0.44 0.46 -5.13
N LEU A 517 -0.59 -0.86 -4.96
CA LEU A 517 -1.91 -1.48 -4.86
C LEU A 517 -2.65 -1.05 -3.59
N ASP A 518 -1.94 -0.62 -2.55
CA ASP A 518 -2.51 -0.04 -1.35
C ASP A 518 -2.81 1.45 -1.54
N SER A 519 -1.80 2.21 -1.99
CA SER A 519 -1.87 3.67 -2.00
C SER A 519 -2.63 4.27 -3.18
N MET A 520 -2.74 3.52 -4.29
CA MET A 520 -3.53 3.89 -5.48
C MET A 520 -4.86 3.14 -5.55
N ALA A 521 -5.26 2.39 -4.52
CA ALA A 521 -6.51 1.63 -4.52
C ALA A 521 -7.73 2.53 -4.72
N PHE A 522 -7.73 3.75 -4.17
CA PHE A 522 -8.81 4.72 -4.37
C PHE A 522 -9.08 5.04 -5.86
N PHE A 523 -8.06 4.83 -6.70
CA PHE A 523 -8.08 5.10 -8.12
C PHE A 523 -8.41 3.84 -8.94
N CYS A 524 -7.76 2.72 -8.65
CA CYS A 524 -7.85 1.51 -9.48
C CYS A 524 -8.86 0.48 -8.99
N LEU A 525 -9.16 0.41 -7.69
CA LEU A 525 -9.98 -0.66 -7.14
C LEU A 525 -11.42 -0.63 -7.69
N ALA A 526 -12.01 0.57 -7.78
CA ALA A 526 -13.33 0.74 -8.37
C ALA A 526 -13.33 0.32 -9.84
N GLU A 527 -12.31 0.72 -10.61
CA GLU A 527 -12.17 0.31 -12.01
C GLU A 527 -12.09 -1.21 -12.16
N VAL A 528 -11.26 -1.85 -11.33
CA VAL A 528 -11.08 -3.29 -11.36
C VAL A 528 -12.37 -4.02 -10.99
N ARG A 529 -13.02 -3.60 -9.91
CA ARG A 529 -14.23 -4.21 -9.35
C ARG A 529 -15.45 -4.03 -10.25
N GLU A 530 -15.65 -2.84 -10.78
CA GLU A 530 -16.82 -2.44 -11.58
C GLU A 530 -16.60 -2.64 -13.09
N SER A 531 -15.40 -2.99 -13.55
CA SER A 531 -15.17 -3.38 -14.96
C SER A 531 -15.87 -4.68 -15.34
N HIS A 532 -16.24 -5.49 -14.34
CA HIS A 532 -16.79 -6.83 -14.49
C HIS A 532 -15.91 -7.80 -15.32
N ASP A 533 -14.64 -7.45 -15.54
CA ASP A 533 -13.61 -8.34 -16.06
C ASP A 533 -13.11 -9.23 -14.92
N MET A 534 -13.85 -10.30 -14.62
CA MET A 534 -13.53 -11.16 -13.47
C MET A 534 -12.12 -11.74 -13.52
N VAL A 535 -11.58 -12.00 -14.72
CA VAL A 535 -10.23 -12.55 -14.90
C VAL A 535 -9.18 -11.50 -14.50
N ARG A 536 -9.29 -10.27 -15.02
CA ARG A 536 -8.37 -9.19 -14.62
C ARG A 536 -8.56 -8.81 -13.17
N ALA A 537 -9.80 -8.75 -12.68
CA ALA A 537 -10.08 -8.44 -11.29
C ALA A 537 -9.49 -9.48 -10.33
N PHE A 538 -9.60 -10.76 -10.68
CA PHE A 538 -8.94 -11.82 -9.93
C PHE A 538 -7.43 -11.69 -9.99
N HIS A 539 -6.85 -11.34 -11.14
CA HIS A 539 -5.40 -11.11 -11.26
C HIS A 539 -4.90 -10.02 -10.31
N TYR A 540 -5.55 -8.84 -10.28
CA TYR A 540 -5.19 -7.76 -9.34
C TYR A 540 -5.40 -8.18 -7.89
N ALA A 541 -6.54 -8.78 -7.56
CA ALA A 541 -6.84 -9.21 -6.21
C ALA A 541 -5.87 -10.30 -5.72
N ALA A 542 -5.48 -11.25 -6.58
CA ALA A 542 -4.49 -12.27 -6.27
C ALA A 542 -3.09 -11.68 -6.08
N HIS A 543 -2.69 -10.69 -6.91
CA HIS A 543 -1.42 -10.01 -6.76
C HIS A 543 -1.37 -9.19 -5.46
N ALA A 544 -2.44 -8.47 -5.13
CA ALA A 544 -2.58 -7.76 -3.86
C ALA A 544 -2.55 -8.74 -2.67
N HIS A 545 -3.31 -9.83 -2.73
CA HIS A 545 -3.33 -10.87 -1.70
C HIS A 545 -1.94 -11.50 -1.48
N GLN A 546 -1.21 -11.79 -2.56
CA GLN A 546 0.15 -12.32 -2.49
C GLN A 546 1.11 -11.31 -1.83
N TRP A 547 1.02 -10.03 -2.20
CA TRP A 547 1.85 -8.98 -1.63
C TRP A 547 1.57 -8.78 -0.13
N TYR A 548 0.31 -8.62 0.27
CA TYR A 548 -0.05 -8.52 1.69
C TYR A 548 0.26 -9.81 2.48
N GLY A 549 0.14 -10.98 1.86
CA GLY A 549 0.53 -12.25 2.49
C GLY A 549 2.02 -12.35 2.75
N ARG A 550 2.86 -11.75 1.87
CA ARG A 550 4.31 -11.66 2.08
C ARG A 550 4.72 -10.54 3.02
N PHE A 551 3.92 -9.48 3.11
CA PHE A 551 4.21 -8.27 3.89
C PHE A 551 4.69 -8.56 5.32
N GLU A 552 4.00 -9.46 6.04
CA GLU A 552 4.38 -9.80 7.41
C GLU A 552 5.76 -10.48 7.46
N SER A 553 6.04 -11.41 6.53
CA SER A 553 7.33 -12.09 6.46
C SER A 553 8.48 -11.17 6.04
N ASP A 554 8.25 -10.30 5.04
CA ASP A 554 9.26 -9.37 4.52
C ASP A 554 9.58 -8.29 5.55
N THR A 555 8.56 -7.69 6.17
CA THR A 555 8.78 -6.63 7.17
C THR A 555 9.32 -7.19 8.48
N SER A 556 8.92 -8.39 8.91
CA SER A 556 9.52 -9.03 10.09
C SER A 556 10.99 -9.39 9.88
N ALA A 557 11.38 -9.79 8.66
CA ALA A 557 12.78 -9.99 8.30
C ALA A 557 13.56 -8.66 8.36
N LEU A 558 12.97 -7.56 7.90
CA LEU A 558 13.55 -6.22 8.05
C LEU A 558 13.67 -5.81 9.51
N VAL A 559 12.67 -6.05 10.36
CA VAL A 559 12.75 -5.80 11.81
C VAL A 559 13.96 -6.52 12.40
N ALA A 560 14.11 -7.82 12.14
CA ALA A 560 15.27 -8.56 12.61
C ALA A 560 16.60 -7.97 12.12
N LYS A 561 16.68 -7.57 10.84
CA LYS A 561 17.87 -6.91 10.27
C LYS A 561 18.18 -5.57 10.93
N THR A 562 17.18 -4.77 11.30
CA THR A 562 17.43 -3.50 12.01
C THR A 562 18.10 -3.72 13.35
N PHE A 563 17.72 -4.77 14.10
CA PHE A 563 18.43 -5.13 15.33
C PHE A 563 19.83 -5.67 15.03
N GLN A 564 19.98 -6.61 14.09
CA GLN A 564 21.27 -7.17 13.71
C GLN A 564 22.29 -6.08 13.30
N ASN A 565 21.84 -5.06 12.57
CA ASN A 565 22.67 -3.94 12.15
C ASN A 565 22.69 -2.76 13.14
N CYS A 566 21.98 -2.87 14.27
CA CYS A 566 21.77 -1.77 15.23
C CYS A 566 21.28 -0.46 14.56
N ALA A 567 20.45 -0.58 13.52
CA ALA A 567 19.92 0.53 12.72
C ALA A 567 18.69 1.16 13.39
N TRP A 568 18.94 1.99 14.40
CA TRP A 568 17.92 2.65 15.22
C TRP A 568 17.01 3.60 14.41
N THR A 569 17.57 4.37 13.48
CA THR A 569 16.79 5.33 12.69
C THR A 569 15.73 4.64 11.83
N GLN A 570 16.02 3.44 11.32
CA GLN A 570 15.14 2.69 10.41
C GLN A 570 13.99 1.96 11.13
N ILE A 571 14.17 1.51 12.38
CA ILE A 571 13.13 0.72 13.07
C ILE A 571 11.85 1.55 13.34
N SER A 572 12.00 2.87 13.56
CA SER A 572 10.87 3.77 13.77
C SER A 572 10.00 3.90 12.50
N GLN A 573 10.64 4.13 11.35
CA GLN A 573 10.00 4.23 10.04
C GLN A 573 9.34 2.90 9.65
N LEU A 574 10.03 1.78 9.89
CA LEU A 574 9.49 0.46 9.60
C LEU A 574 8.23 0.16 10.42
N ARG A 575 8.21 0.53 11.70
CA ARG A 575 7.03 0.34 12.56
C ARG A 575 5.83 1.18 12.09
N GLN A 576 6.07 2.42 11.70
CA GLN A 576 5.01 3.29 11.14
C GLN A 576 4.46 2.70 9.85
N PHE A 577 5.33 2.22 8.96
CA PHE A 577 4.93 1.57 7.71
C PHE A 577 4.15 0.27 7.97
N GLN A 578 4.60 -0.57 8.91
CA GLN A 578 3.88 -1.78 9.33
C GLN A 578 2.47 -1.47 9.84
N GLN A 579 2.33 -0.47 10.70
CA GLN A 579 1.04 -0.07 11.24
C GLN A 579 0.11 0.50 10.16
N ALA A 580 0.63 1.35 9.28
CA ALA A 580 -0.15 1.95 8.19
C ALA A 580 -0.73 0.89 7.24
N ILE A 581 0.09 -0.07 6.80
CA ILE A 581 -0.35 -1.14 5.89
C ILE A 581 -1.23 -2.17 6.61
N ALA A 582 -0.90 -2.53 7.85
CA ALA A 582 -1.69 -3.49 8.62
C ALA A 582 -3.14 -3.02 8.80
N ASN A 583 -3.32 -1.71 9.05
CA ASN A 583 -4.61 -1.07 9.26
C ASN A 583 -5.25 -0.48 7.99
N SER A 584 -4.70 -0.80 6.81
CA SER A 584 -5.17 -0.22 5.56
C SER A 584 -6.61 -0.64 5.21
N VAL A 585 -7.43 0.34 4.80
CA VAL A 585 -8.76 0.08 4.21
C VAL A 585 -8.63 -0.71 2.90
N SER A 586 -7.65 -0.34 2.06
CA SER A 586 -7.40 -0.98 0.76
C SER A 586 -7.06 -2.45 0.93
N ARG A 587 -6.31 -2.81 1.97
CA ARG A 587 -6.03 -4.20 2.32
C ARG A 587 -7.32 -4.98 2.53
N ALA A 588 -8.25 -4.48 3.34
CA ALA A 588 -9.52 -5.17 3.56
C ALA A 588 -10.32 -5.34 2.26
N GLU A 589 -10.37 -4.30 1.43
CA GLU A 589 -11.11 -4.33 0.16
C GLU A 589 -10.53 -5.34 -0.84
N TRP A 590 -9.20 -5.41 -0.99
CA TRP A 590 -8.55 -6.39 -1.87
C TRP A 590 -8.75 -7.82 -1.38
N TYR A 591 -8.71 -8.06 -0.06
CA TYR A 591 -9.00 -9.38 0.50
C TYR A 591 -10.47 -9.79 0.32
N ALA A 592 -11.40 -8.84 0.44
CA ALA A 592 -12.81 -9.08 0.13
C ALA A 592 -13.01 -9.44 -1.35
N LEU A 593 -12.36 -8.71 -2.25
CA LEU A 593 -12.38 -8.98 -3.69
C LEU A 593 -11.78 -10.35 -4.04
N TYR A 594 -10.60 -10.65 -3.47
CA TYR A 594 -9.93 -11.94 -3.66
C TYR A 594 -10.81 -13.10 -3.19
N ALA A 595 -11.34 -13.02 -1.96
CA ALA A 595 -12.18 -14.06 -1.38
C ALA A 595 -13.41 -14.37 -2.24
N ALA A 596 -14.06 -13.33 -2.75
CA ALA A 596 -15.25 -13.50 -3.57
C ALA A 596 -14.95 -14.06 -4.97
N LEU A 597 -13.90 -13.57 -5.62
CA LEU A 597 -13.55 -14.03 -6.96
C LEU A 597 -12.90 -15.42 -6.95
N SER A 598 -12.07 -15.75 -5.96
CA SER A 598 -11.43 -17.05 -5.87
C SER A 598 -12.43 -18.19 -5.66
N THR A 599 -13.48 -17.95 -4.86
CA THR A 599 -14.55 -18.92 -4.65
C THR A 599 -15.47 -19.03 -5.87
N LEU A 600 -15.74 -17.92 -6.56
CA LEU A 600 -16.52 -17.92 -7.78
C LEU A 600 -15.81 -18.66 -8.93
N SER A 601 -14.50 -18.43 -9.10
CA SER A 601 -13.67 -19.05 -10.14
C SER A 601 -13.26 -20.50 -9.86
N SER A 602 -13.64 -21.06 -8.70
CA SER A 602 -13.32 -22.45 -8.37
C SER A 602 -14.05 -23.42 -9.31
N GLU A 603 -13.32 -24.30 -10.01
CA GLU A 603 -13.88 -25.21 -11.03
C GLU A 603 -14.85 -26.28 -10.49
N ASN A 604 -14.68 -26.68 -9.22
CA ASN A 604 -15.46 -27.77 -8.64
C ASN A 604 -15.56 -27.65 -7.11
N GLN A 605 -16.31 -28.56 -6.50
CA GLN A 605 -16.53 -28.56 -5.06
C GLN A 605 -15.23 -28.72 -4.25
N ALA A 606 -14.29 -29.53 -4.73
CA ALA A 606 -13.04 -29.78 -4.00
C ALA A 606 -12.14 -28.54 -4.01
N THR A 607 -12.02 -27.86 -5.15
CA THR A 607 -11.25 -26.62 -5.28
C THR A 607 -11.89 -25.49 -4.47
N LEU A 608 -13.22 -25.37 -4.48
CA LEU A 608 -13.95 -24.41 -3.65
C LEU A 608 -13.69 -24.62 -2.15
N ILE A 609 -13.78 -25.86 -1.68
CA ILE A 609 -13.48 -26.20 -0.27
C ILE A 609 -12.03 -25.85 0.07
N ALA A 610 -11.08 -26.18 -0.80
CA ALA A 610 -9.67 -25.86 -0.59
C ALA A 610 -9.45 -24.34 -0.51
N GLU A 611 -10.06 -23.58 -1.40
CA GLU A 611 -9.91 -22.13 -1.46
C GLU A 611 -10.51 -21.45 -0.22
N VAL A 612 -11.73 -21.84 0.17
CA VAL A 612 -12.37 -21.32 1.38
C VAL A 612 -11.56 -21.66 2.65
N ARG A 613 -10.85 -22.80 2.69
CA ARG A 613 -9.92 -23.11 3.79
C ARG A 613 -8.72 -22.14 3.83
N ARG A 614 -8.19 -21.74 2.66
CA ARG A 614 -7.08 -20.77 2.54
C ARG A 614 -7.46 -19.35 3.00
N LEU A 615 -8.75 -19.03 2.99
CA LEU A 615 -9.25 -17.73 3.47
C LEU A 615 -9.13 -17.51 5.00
N ARG A 616 -8.48 -18.41 5.75
CA ARG A 616 -8.13 -18.18 7.17
C ARG A 616 -7.31 -16.91 7.37
N LEU A 617 -6.54 -16.47 6.38
CA LEU A 617 -5.80 -15.20 6.45
C LEU A 617 -6.69 -13.97 6.62
N LEU A 618 -7.98 -14.05 6.27
CA LEU A 618 -8.96 -12.97 6.51
C LEU A 618 -9.10 -12.60 7.98
N VAL A 619 -8.74 -13.49 8.90
CA VAL A 619 -8.71 -13.23 10.34
C VAL A 619 -7.80 -12.06 10.67
N GLN A 620 -6.65 -11.97 10.01
CA GLN A 620 -5.70 -10.90 10.26
C GLN A 620 -6.30 -9.54 9.88
N VAL A 621 -7.10 -9.51 8.81
CA VAL A 621 -7.83 -8.31 8.39
C VAL A 621 -8.91 -7.95 9.42
N LEU A 622 -9.71 -8.92 9.87
CA LEU A 622 -10.82 -8.66 10.80
C LEU A 622 -10.39 -8.28 12.22
N ARG A 623 -9.14 -8.56 12.62
CA ARG A 623 -8.59 -8.12 13.91
C ARG A 623 -8.38 -6.61 14.00
N VAL A 624 -8.35 -5.92 12.86
CA VAL A 624 -8.30 -4.46 12.82
C VAL A 624 -9.70 -3.90 13.11
N ASP A 625 -9.81 -2.99 14.09
CA ASP A 625 -11.05 -2.24 14.29
C ASP A 625 -11.22 -1.25 13.13
N SER A 626 -12.42 -1.19 12.56
CA SER A 626 -12.83 -0.18 11.57
C SER A 626 -12.52 1.27 11.99
N LYS A 627 -12.43 1.56 13.28
CA LYS A 627 -12.08 2.90 13.80
C LYS A 627 -10.60 3.24 13.67
N ASP A 628 -9.75 2.21 13.67
CA ASP A 628 -8.30 2.34 13.53
C ASP A 628 -7.86 2.22 12.06
N ALA A 629 -8.83 2.09 11.14
CA ALA A 629 -8.59 1.92 9.73
C ALA A 629 -8.02 3.19 9.11
N VAL A 630 -6.93 3.05 8.38
CA VAL A 630 -6.21 4.15 7.73
C VAL A 630 -6.46 4.07 6.24
N ALA A 631 -6.91 5.16 5.63
CA ALA A 631 -6.82 5.32 4.19
C ALA A 631 -5.39 5.78 3.87
N ASN A 632 -4.57 4.89 3.35
CA ASN A 632 -3.23 5.24 2.88
C ASN A 632 -3.31 5.88 1.47
N ASP A 633 -4.25 6.80 1.27
CA ASP A 633 -4.50 7.32 -0.06
C ASP A 633 -3.51 8.42 -0.44
N ASP A 634 -2.82 8.20 -1.56
CA ASP A 634 -1.89 9.17 -2.12
C ASP A 634 -2.63 10.28 -2.91
N ARG A 635 -3.89 10.59 -2.56
CA ARG A 635 -4.72 11.57 -3.29
C ARG A 635 -4.03 12.91 -3.45
N SER A 636 -3.37 13.40 -2.40
CA SER A 636 -2.65 14.68 -2.45
C SER A 636 -1.48 14.62 -3.43
N SER A 637 -0.72 13.52 -3.42
CA SER A 637 0.39 13.27 -4.34
C SER A 637 -0.09 13.12 -5.78
N VAL A 638 -1.21 12.43 -6.00
CA VAL A 638 -1.84 12.25 -7.31
C VAL A 638 -2.43 13.57 -7.82
N ALA A 639 -3.09 14.35 -6.97
CA ALA A 639 -3.60 15.68 -7.32
C ALA A 639 -2.45 16.61 -7.70
N ALA A 640 -1.36 16.59 -6.94
CA ALA A 640 -0.15 17.36 -7.25
C ALA A 640 0.50 16.93 -8.57
N ALA A 641 0.54 15.62 -8.86
CA ALA A 641 1.08 15.08 -10.09
C ALA A 641 0.18 15.35 -11.31
N ALA A 642 -1.14 15.24 -11.15
CA ALA A 642 -2.15 15.47 -12.18
C ALA A 642 -2.24 16.94 -12.55
N PHE A 643 -2.47 17.80 -11.55
CA PHE A 643 -2.78 19.20 -11.73
C PHE A 643 -1.57 20.07 -11.40
N LEU A 644 -0.47 19.84 -12.13
CA LEU A 644 0.79 20.58 -11.98
C LEU A 644 0.58 22.11 -12.03
N GLU A 645 -0.45 22.58 -12.75
CA GLU A 645 -0.74 24.00 -12.97
C GLU A 645 -1.34 24.75 -11.78
N LEU A 646 -1.57 24.07 -10.65
CA LEU A 646 -2.22 24.64 -9.47
C LEU A 646 -1.42 24.42 -8.17
N PRO A 647 -0.08 24.61 -8.16
CA PRO A 647 0.80 24.11 -7.10
C PRO A 647 0.34 24.51 -5.70
N ASN A 648 0.20 23.52 -4.80
CA ASN A 648 -0.04 23.71 -3.37
C ASN A 648 -1.30 24.53 -3.04
N SER A 649 -2.39 24.28 -3.75
CA SER A 649 -3.69 24.91 -3.48
C SER A 649 -4.74 23.89 -3.05
N ASP A 650 -5.65 24.28 -2.17
CA ASP A 650 -6.83 23.46 -1.81
C ASP A 650 -7.65 23.11 -3.07
N LEU A 651 -7.61 23.99 -4.08
CA LEU A 651 -8.23 23.79 -5.38
C LEU A 651 -7.72 22.54 -6.11
N GLN A 652 -6.45 22.12 -5.95
CA GLN A 652 -5.95 20.87 -6.55
C GLN A 652 -6.72 19.65 -6.03
N LYS A 653 -6.94 19.61 -4.71
CA LYS A 653 -7.67 18.52 -4.06
C LYS A 653 -9.14 18.57 -4.48
N GLU A 654 -9.76 19.74 -4.43
CA GLU A 654 -11.15 19.93 -4.87
C GLU A 654 -11.37 19.56 -6.34
N LEU A 655 -10.34 19.71 -7.17
CA LEU A 655 -10.38 19.36 -8.57
C LEU A 655 -10.26 17.85 -8.77
N LEU A 656 -9.29 17.19 -8.14
CA LEU A 656 -9.22 15.73 -8.15
C LEU A 656 -10.51 15.10 -7.61
N ASP A 657 -11.02 15.59 -6.48
CA ASP A 657 -12.27 15.11 -5.88
C ASP A 657 -13.51 15.38 -6.76
N SER A 658 -13.45 16.37 -7.65
CA SER A 658 -14.54 16.63 -8.61
C SER A 658 -14.52 15.74 -9.85
N LEU A 659 -13.37 15.16 -10.15
CA LEU A 659 -13.16 14.25 -11.28
C LEU A 659 -13.32 12.79 -10.84
N LEU A 660 -12.95 12.48 -9.61
CA LEU A 660 -13.26 11.20 -8.99
C LEU A 660 -14.76 11.12 -8.65
N PRO A 661 -15.38 9.95 -8.78
CA PRO A 661 -16.72 9.75 -8.24
C PRO A 661 -16.70 9.94 -6.73
N PRO A 662 -17.80 10.45 -6.13
CA PRO A 662 -17.91 10.52 -4.68
C PRO A 662 -17.73 9.13 -4.09
N THR A 663 -16.69 8.97 -3.29
CA THR A 663 -16.37 7.70 -2.62
C THR A 663 -17.00 7.70 -1.23
N SER A 664 -17.47 6.53 -0.81
CA SER A 664 -17.88 6.33 0.59
C SER A 664 -16.69 6.60 1.52
N THR A 665 -16.99 7.02 2.75
CA THR A 665 -15.95 7.34 3.74
C THR A 665 -15.06 6.10 4.01
N PRO A 666 -13.78 6.28 4.40
CA PRO A 666 -12.89 5.17 4.74
C PRO A 666 -13.52 4.17 5.74
N ALA A 667 -14.26 4.68 6.73
CA ALA A 667 -14.97 3.86 7.70
C ALA A 667 -16.08 3.00 7.08
N GLN A 668 -16.86 3.57 6.14
CA GLN A 668 -17.91 2.84 5.42
C GLN A 668 -17.31 1.75 4.52
N ARG A 669 -16.27 2.10 3.74
CA ARG A 669 -15.52 1.16 2.90
C ARG A 669 -14.94 0.01 3.71
N SER A 670 -14.29 0.33 4.82
CA SER A 670 -13.75 -0.66 5.76
C SER A 670 -14.84 -1.56 6.32
N ALA A 671 -15.98 -0.99 6.73
CA ALA A 671 -17.11 -1.77 7.24
C ALA A 671 -17.70 -2.71 6.19
N GLU A 672 -17.85 -2.26 4.95
CA GLU A 672 -18.32 -3.08 3.83
C GLU A 672 -17.35 -4.24 3.55
N ALA A 673 -16.06 -3.95 3.37
CA ALA A 673 -15.03 -4.95 3.12
C ALA A 673 -14.94 -5.98 4.25
N HIS A 674 -14.93 -5.52 5.51
CA HIS A 674 -14.97 -6.40 6.67
C HIS A 674 -16.22 -7.28 6.73
N GLY A 675 -17.38 -6.77 6.31
CA GLY A 675 -18.60 -7.56 6.24
C GLY A 675 -18.51 -8.69 5.21
N ILE A 676 -17.94 -8.41 4.04
CA ILE A 676 -17.70 -9.43 2.99
C ILE A 676 -16.67 -10.46 3.47
N CYS A 677 -15.55 -10.04 4.05
CA CYS A 677 -14.54 -10.94 4.61
C CYS A 677 -15.14 -11.83 5.73
N ALA A 678 -15.97 -11.27 6.60
CA ALA A 678 -16.64 -12.01 7.67
C ALA A 678 -17.61 -13.07 7.12
N PHE A 679 -18.31 -12.78 6.03
CA PHE A 679 -19.17 -13.76 5.35
C PHE A 679 -18.36 -14.96 4.85
N PHE A 680 -17.27 -14.73 4.11
CA PHE A 680 -16.44 -15.83 3.58
C PHE A 680 -15.74 -16.63 4.69
N LEU A 681 -15.38 -15.99 5.80
CA LEU A 681 -14.92 -16.71 6.99
C LEU A 681 -16.00 -17.59 7.60
N CYS A 682 -17.27 -17.19 7.60
CA CYS A 682 -18.37 -18.06 8.05
C CYS A 682 -18.55 -19.28 7.13
N LEU A 683 -18.34 -19.12 5.82
CA LEU A 683 -18.41 -20.23 4.86
C LEU A 683 -17.29 -21.27 5.06
N ARG A 684 -16.16 -20.88 5.64
CA ARG A 684 -15.09 -21.83 6.02
C ARG A 684 -15.55 -22.90 6.98
N ASP A 685 -16.36 -22.54 7.96
CA ASP A 685 -16.85 -23.51 8.93
C ASP A 685 -17.81 -24.51 8.27
N LEU A 686 -18.61 -24.06 7.30
CA LEU A 686 -19.41 -24.95 6.45
C LEU A 686 -18.52 -25.88 5.60
N ALA A 687 -17.47 -25.36 4.97
CA ALA A 687 -16.56 -26.17 4.17
C ALA A 687 -15.89 -27.29 5.00
N LEU A 688 -15.45 -26.97 6.22
CA LEU A 688 -14.90 -27.95 7.16
C LEU A 688 -15.95 -28.99 7.59
N PHE A 689 -17.19 -28.57 7.79
CA PHE A 689 -18.31 -29.48 8.06
C PHE A 689 -18.58 -30.41 6.87
N VAL A 690 -18.61 -29.88 5.64
CA VAL A 690 -18.83 -30.66 4.42
C VAL A 690 -17.77 -31.75 4.28
N VAL A 691 -16.48 -31.42 4.42
CA VAL A 691 -15.38 -32.41 4.35
C VAL A 691 -15.59 -33.57 5.34
N ARG A 692 -16.03 -33.26 6.56
CA ARG A 692 -16.32 -34.28 7.58
C ARG A 692 -17.55 -35.11 7.25
N ALA A 693 -18.60 -34.47 6.76
CA ALA A 693 -19.86 -35.13 6.43
C ALA A 693 -19.73 -36.07 5.22
N THR A 694 -18.84 -35.74 4.28
CA THR A 694 -18.61 -36.52 3.04
C THR A 694 -17.41 -37.47 3.13
N ALA A 695 -16.65 -37.44 4.23
CA ALA A 695 -15.52 -38.34 4.44
C ALA A 695 -15.95 -39.83 4.35
N PRO A 696 -15.19 -40.69 3.64
CA PRO A 696 -15.52 -42.10 3.49
C PRO A 696 -15.56 -42.79 4.85
N LYS A 697 -16.62 -43.57 5.11
CA LYS A 697 -16.74 -44.35 6.35
C LYS A 697 -15.59 -45.37 6.42
N PRO A 698 -14.89 -45.49 7.57
CA PRO A 698 -13.76 -46.40 7.71
C PRO A 698 -14.19 -47.84 7.42
N SER A 699 -13.33 -48.58 6.71
CA SER A 699 -13.59 -49.95 6.31
C SER A 699 -13.73 -50.86 7.55
N LYS A 700 -14.34 -52.04 7.39
CA LYS A 700 -14.44 -53.02 8.50
C LYS A 700 -13.07 -53.48 9.00
N ALA A 701 -12.00 -53.36 8.20
CA ALA A 701 -10.62 -53.63 8.60
C ALA A 701 -10.06 -52.55 9.54
N ASP A 702 -10.35 -51.27 9.25
CA ASP A 702 -9.92 -50.13 10.08
C ASP A 702 -10.62 -50.09 11.43
N LYS A 703 -11.85 -50.61 11.52
CA LYS A 703 -12.57 -50.76 12.80
C LYS A 703 -11.89 -51.72 13.78
N LYS A 704 -11.10 -52.68 13.28
CA LYS A 704 -10.34 -53.61 14.12
C LYS A 704 -9.03 -52.99 14.61
N ALA A 705 -8.39 -52.15 13.79
CA ALA A 705 -7.21 -51.35 14.18
C ALA A 705 -7.56 -50.22 15.16
N LYS A 706 -8.69 -49.51 14.96
CA LYS A 706 -9.15 -48.46 15.89
C LYS A 706 -9.58 -48.98 17.26
N LYS A 707 -9.98 -50.25 17.38
CA LYS A 707 -10.30 -50.84 18.70
C LYS A 707 -9.07 -51.02 19.59
N ALA A 708 -7.86 -50.98 19.03
CA ALA A 708 -6.59 -50.98 19.76
C ALA A 708 -6.02 -49.57 20.01
N ALA A 709 -6.50 -48.54 19.32
CA ALA A 709 -6.02 -47.15 19.42
C ALA A 709 -7.02 -46.18 20.08
N ALA A 710 -8.09 -46.70 20.71
CA ALA A 710 -9.20 -45.92 21.27
C ALA A 710 -8.89 -45.23 22.62
N GLN A 711 -7.68 -44.71 22.82
CA GLN A 711 -7.33 -43.90 24.00
C GLN A 711 -6.74 -42.52 23.69
N THR A 712 -6.77 -42.07 22.44
CA THR A 712 -6.50 -40.66 22.13
C THR A 712 -7.83 -39.95 21.88
N PRO A 713 -8.20 -38.92 22.66
CA PRO A 713 -9.38 -38.12 22.36
C PRO A 713 -9.20 -37.53 20.96
N GLN A 714 -10.12 -37.83 20.04
CA GLN A 714 -10.20 -37.05 18.81
C GLN A 714 -10.52 -35.61 19.23
N GLN A 715 -9.50 -34.73 19.17
CA GLN A 715 -9.68 -33.31 19.45
C GLN A 715 -10.82 -32.78 18.58
N PRO A 716 -11.80 -32.07 19.14
CA PRO A 716 -12.67 -31.26 18.31
C PRO A 716 -11.77 -30.24 17.63
N LEU A 717 -11.70 -30.20 16.28
CA LEU A 717 -11.28 -28.94 15.64
C LEU A 717 -12.13 -27.85 16.29
N GLN A 718 -11.50 -26.76 16.74
CA GLN A 718 -12.19 -25.51 17.00
C GLN A 718 -12.97 -25.17 15.72
N LEU A 719 -14.24 -25.58 15.73
CA LEU A 719 -15.15 -25.60 14.58
C LEU A 719 -15.74 -24.22 14.30
N LEU A 720 -15.42 -23.27 15.16
CA LEU A 720 -15.78 -21.87 15.08
C LEU A 720 -14.53 -21.12 15.48
N MET A 721 -14.11 -20.18 14.66
CA MET A 721 -13.48 -19.01 15.24
C MET A 721 -14.51 -18.37 16.15
N ASP A 722 -14.18 -18.13 17.42
CA ASP A 722 -15.16 -17.61 18.38
C ASP A 722 -15.72 -16.29 17.83
N ASP A 723 -16.97 -16.34 17.38
CA ASP A 723 -17.73 -15.18 16.91
C ASP A 723 -17.79 -14.09 18.00
N ALA A 724 -17.64 -14.49 19.26
CA ALA A 724 -17.50 -13.59 20.40
C ALA A 724 -16.25 -12.68 20.32
N GLU A 725 -15.16 -13.14 19.70
CA GLU A 725 -13.92 -12.35 19.55
C GLU A 725 -13.94 -11.45 18.31
N LEU A 726 -14.50 -11.94 17.19
CA LEU A 726 -14.45 -11.22 15.91
C LEU A 726 -15.75 -10.48 15.53
N GLY A 727 -16.87 -10.79 16.18
CA GLY A 727 -18.17 -10.18 15.94
C GLY A 727 -18.69 -10.36 14.50
N LEU A 728 -18.52 -11.54 13.91
CA LEU A 728 -18.74 -11.79 12.47
C LEU A 728 -20.16 -11.43 12.04
N GLU A 729 -21.20 -11.81 12.79
CA GLU A 729 -22.60 -11.48 12.45
C GLU A 729 -22.83 -9.97 12.38
N SER A 730 -22.34 -9.24 13.38
CA SER A 730 -22.45 -7.78 13.41
C SER A 730 -21.70 -7.12 12.25
N ARG A 731 -20.59 -7.74 11.78
CA ARG A 731 -19.82 -7.25 10.64
C ARG A 731 -20.54 -7.53 9.33
N VAL A 732 -21.07 -8.74 9.13
CA VAL A 732 -21.85 -9.10 7.94
C VAL A 732 -23.07 -8.19 7.79
N ALA A 733 -23.73 -7.83 8.89
CA ALA A 733 -24.87 -6.91 8.86
C ALA A 733 -24.52 -5.48 8.37
N ARG A 734 -23.23 -5.12 8.28
CA ARG A 734 -22.76 -3.83 7.77
C ARG A 734 -22.38 -3.86 6.28
N SER A 735 -22.43 -5.01 5.61
CA SER A 735 -22.14 -5.09 4.18
C SER A 735 -23.33 -4.64 3.33
N SER A 736 -23.05 -4.22 2.10
CA SER A 736 -24.07 -3.90 1.09
C SER A 736 -24.96 -5.11 0.76
N CYS A 737 -24.42 -6.33 0.85
CA CYS A 737 -25.15 -7.58 0.63
C CYS A 737 -25.85 -8.16 1.87
N ALA A 738 -25.98 -7.39 2.96
CA ALA A 738 -26.50 -7.88 4.24
C ALA A 738 -27.88 -8.56 4.13
N SER A 739 -28.76 -8.08 3.25
CA SER A 739 -30.09 -8.68 3.02
C SER A 739 -30.03 -10.15 2.62
N THR A 740 -28.95 -10.56 1.96
CA THR A 740 -28.75 -11.91 1.45
C THR A 740 -27.74 -12.68 2.31
N ALA A 741 -26.66 -12.02 2.72
CA ALA A 741 -25.58 -12.62 3.49
C ALA A 741 -26.01 -13.00 4.93
N VAL A 742 -26.79 -12.16 5.62
CA VAL A 742 -27.20 -12.40 7.02
C VAL A 742 -28.07 -13.66 7.15
N PRO A 743 -29.14 -13.85 6.34
CA PRO A 743 -29.93 -15.09 6.38
C PRO A 743 -29.10 -16.35 6.09
N ILE A 744 -28.18 -16.28 5.13
CA ILE A 744 -27.30 -17.41 4.79
C ILE A 744 -26.38 -17.76 5.96
N VAL A 745 -25.75 -16.77 6.59
CA VAL A 745 -24.86 -17.00 7.75
C VAL A 745 -25.63 -17.62 8.91
N ALA A 746 -26.86 -17.16 9.18
CA ALA A 746 -27.72 -17.75 10.21
C ALA A 746 -28.04 -19.23 9.92
N LEU A 747 -28.37 -19.56 8.66
CA LEU A 747 -28.59 -20.94 8.22
C LEU A 747 -27.33 -21.81 8.38
N VAL A 748 -26.18 -21.31 7.93
CA VAL A 748 -24.89 -22.02 8.05
C VAL A 748 -24.59 -22.35 9.51
N ARG A 749 -24.78 -21.39 10.41
CA ARG A 749 -24.57 -21.59 11.85
C ARG A 749 -25.53 -22.60 12.44
N SER A 750 -26.81 -22.55 12.05
CA SER A 750 -27.83 -23.54 12.45
C SER A 750 -27.38 -24.96 12.10
N ILE A 751 -26.86 -25.17 10.88
CA ILE A 751 -26.35 -26.47 10.42
C ILE A 751 -25.07 -26.88 11.16
N VAL A 752 -24.10 -25.97 11.31
CA VAL A 752 -22.77 -26.28 11.89
C VAL A 752 -22.84 -26.50 13.41
N LYS A 753 -23.66 -25.72 14.13
CA LYS A 753 -23.84 -25.85 15.59
C LYS A 753 -24.87 -26.91 15.97
N GLY A 754 -25.83 -27.20 15.09
CA GLY A 754 -26.87 -28.20 15.31
C GLY A 754 -26.41 -29.64 15.05
N ASP A 755 -27.36 -30.54 14.86
CA ASP A 755 -27.13 -31.95 14.47
C ASP A 755 -26.85 -32.12 12.96
N GLY A 756 -26.62 -31.01 12.25
CA GLY A 756 -26.49 -30.96 10.81
C GLY A 756 -27.83 -30.80 10.07
N THR A 757 -28.93 -30.50 10.77
CA THR A 757 -30.21 -30.11 10.17
C THR A 757 -30.37 -28.58 10.12
N ALA A 758 -31.08 -28.08 9.10
CA ALA A 758 -31.40 -26.67 8.99
C ALA A 758 -32.66 -26.32 9.80
N GLY A 759 -32.62 -25.21 10.54
CA GLY A 759 -33.80 -24.65 11.18
C GLY A 759 -34.83 -24.14 10.16
N LYS A 760 -36.12 -24.36 10.43
CA LYS A 760 -37.23 -23.98 9.52
C LYS A 760 -37.36 -22.47 9.32
N ALA A 761 -37.07 -21.69 10.36
CA ALA A 761 -37.16 -20.23 10.29
C ALA A 761 -36.04 -19.65 9.40
N GLU A 762 -34.84 -20.20 9.53
CA GLU A 762 -33.66 -19.83 8.75
C GLU A 762 -33.83 -20.21 7.27
N LEU A 763 -34.40 -21.38 6.98
CA LEU A 763 -34.75 -21.78 5.61
C LEU A 763 -35.70 -20.79 4.94
N ALA A 764 -36.77 -20.39 5.64
CA ALA A 764 -37.73 -19.41 5.12
C ALA A 764 -37.10 -18.02 4.91
N ALA A 765 -36.20 -17.61 5.80
CA ALA A 765 -35.47 -16.34 5.68
C ALA A 765 -34.53 -16.33 4.47
N VAL A 766 -33.80 -17.43 4.21
CA VAL A 766 -32.95 -17.56 3.02
C VAL A 766 -33.79 -17.58 1.74
N GLU A 767 -34.92 -18.29 1.75
CA GLU A 767 -35.82 -18.30 0.59
C GLU A 767 -36.33 -16.90 0.24
N ALA A 768 -36.81 -16.14 1.23
CA ALA A 768 -37.25 -14.77 1.03
C ALA A 768 -36.12 -13.85 0.53
N ALA A 769 -34.89 -14.04 1.02
CA ALA A 769 -33.73 -13.27 0.59
C ALA A 769 -33.33 -13.56 -0.87
N LEU A 770 -33.37 -14.83 -1.27
CA LEU A 770 -33.10 -15.24 -2.65
C LEU A 770 -34.22 -14.79 -3.61
N ASP A 771 -35.47 -14.73 -3.15
CA ASP A 771 -36.58 -14.16 -3.93
C ASP A 771 -36.40 -12.66 -4.17
N ALA A 772 -36.00 -11.94 -3.13
CA ALA A 772 -35.67 -10.52 -3.25
C ALA A 772 -34.48 -10.29 -4.20
N TYR A 773 -33.46 -11.14 -4.14
CA TYR A 773 -32.32 -11.11 -5.07
C TYR A 773 -32.77 -11.37 -6.52
N ALA A 774 -33.52 -12.45 -6.76
CA ALA A 774 -34.01 -12.81 -8.09
C ALA A 774 -34.86 -11.69 -8.70
N THR A 775 -35.73 -11.07 -7.89
CA THR A 775 -36.55 -9.91 -8.33
C THR A 775 -35.68 -8.73 -8.77
N ARG A 776 -34.58 -8.44 -8.07
CA ARG A 776 -33.64 -7.38 -8.48
C ARG A 776 -32.85 -7.78 -9.74
N ALA A 777 -32.45 -9.04 -9.86
CA ALA A 777 -31.74 -9.55 -11.02
C ALA A 777 -32.62 -9.62 -12.29
N GLU A 778 -33.95 -9.62 -12.14
CA GLU A 778 -34.89 -9.55 -13.25
C GLU A 778 -35.18 -8.11 -13.73
N ASN A 779 -34.43 -7.10 -13.27
CA ASN A 779 -34.60 -5.72 -13.71
C ASN A 779 -34.26 -5.55 -15.20
N ASP A 780 -35.05 -4.74 -15.90
CA ASP A 780 -34.86 -4.48 -17.34
C ASP A 780 -33.81 -3.37 -17.62
N ASP A 781 -33.29 -2.70 -16.58
CA ASP A 781 -32.18 -1.74 -16.66
C ASP A 781 -30.83 -2.40 -16.31
N ALA A 782 -29.93 -2.47 -17.29
CA ALA A 782 -28.59 -3.04 -17.13
C ALA A 782 -27.74 -2.34 -16.05
N ASN A 783 -27.95 -1.05 -15.78
CA ASN A 783 -27.23 -0.36 -14.70
C ASN A 783 -27.77 -0.71 -13.32
N ALA A 784 -29.07 -0.97 -13.19
CA ALA A 784 -29.70 -1.41 -11.94
C ALA A 784 -29.26 -2.83 -11.54
N LEU A 785 -28.71 -3.61 -12.47
CA LEU A 785 -28.19 -4.96 -12.22
C LEU A 785 -26.80 -4.97 -11.54
N ARG A 786 -26.01 -3.90 -11.62
CA ARG A 786 -24.63 -3.87 -11.10
C ARG A 786 -24.50 -4.26 -9.62
N PRO A 787 -25.35 -3.76 -8.68
CA PRO A 787 -25.29 -4.15 -7.28
C PRO A 787 -25.59 -5.64 -7.02
N CYS A 788 -26.33 -6.30 -7.94
CA CYS A 788 -26.59 -7.74 -7.83
C CYS A 788 -25.32 -8.55 -8.14
N LEU A 789 -24.42 -8.01 -8.98
CA LEU A 789 -23.21 -8.70 -9.42
C LEU A 789 -22.08 -8.60 -8.40
N TRP A 790 -21.93 -7.45 -7.76
CA TRP A 790 -20.92 -7.26 -6.72
C TRP A 790 -21.52 -6.53 -5.51
N PRO A 791 -21.34 -7.04 -4.29
CA PRO A 791 -20.72 -8.32 -3.89
C PRO A 791 -21.73 -9.49 -3.81
N GLU A 792 -23.01 -9.30 -4.14
CA GLU A 792 -24.08 -10.26 -3.85
C GLU A 792 -23.98 -11.59 -4.63
N LEU A 793 -23.66 -11.56 -5.92
CA LEU A 793 -23.57 -12.78 -6.73
C LEU A 793 -22.52 -13.79 -6.22
N PRO A 794 -21.25 -13.39 -5.95
CA PRO A 794 -20.26 -14.28 -5.33
C PRO A 794 -20.73 -14.89 -4.01
N VAL A 795 -21.42 -14.11 -3.18
CA VAL A 795 -21.98 -14.52 -1.88
C VAL A 795 -23.01 -15.64 -2.08
N VAL A 796 -23.97 -15.43 -2.97
CA VAL A 796 -25.05 -16.39 -3.27
C VAL A 796 -24.51 -17.67 -3.88
N VAL A 797 -23.70 -17.56 -4.94
CA VAL A 797 -23.18 -18.72 -5.68
C VAL A 797 -22.30 -19.57 -4.78
N SER A 798 -21.37 -18.96 -4.04
CA SER A 798 -20.45 -19.70 -3.16
C SER A 798 -21.20 -20.44 -2.05
N ALA A 799 -22.23 -19.81 -1.46
CA ALA A 799 -23.05 -20.43 -0.44
C ALA A 799 -23.85 -21.64 -0.97
N LEU A 800 -24.52 -21.49 -2.12
CA LEU A 800 -25.31 -22.58 -2.72
C LEU A 800 -24.44 -23.77 -3.09
N ARG A 801 -23.25 -23.53 -3.66
CA ARG A 801 -22.27 -24.59 -3.98
C ARG A 801 -21.82 -25.33 -2.72
N LEU A 802 -21.47 -24.62 -1.64
CA LEU A 802 -21.08 -25.27 -0.38
C LEU A 802 -22.21 -26.00 0.34
N LEU A 803 -23.45 -25.55 0.20
CA LEU A 803 -24.62 -26.21 0.79
C LEU A 803 -25.04 -27.47 0.03
N ALA A 804 -24.77 -27.56 -1.28
CA ALA A 804 -25.22 -28.66 -2.13
C ALA A 804 -24.87 -30.08 -1.60
N PRO A 805 -23.64 -30.38 -1.13
CA PRO A 805 -23.30 -31.72 -0.65
C PRO A 805 -24.02 -32.14 0.63
N VAL A 806 -24.52 -31.18 1.40
CA VAL A 806 -25.22 -31.42 2.67
C VAL A 806 -26.72 -31.20 2.55
N ALA A 807 -27.22 -30.76 1.39
CA ALA A 807 -28.60 -30.37 1.15
C ALA A 807 -29.62 -31.41 1.61
N THR A 808 -29.44 -32.68 1.21
CA THR A 808 -30.36 -33.78 1.56
C THR A 808 -30.37 -34.07 3.06
N LYS A 809 -29.21 -34.02 3.71
CA LYS A 809 -29.08 -34.27 5.16
C LYS A 809 -29.62 -33.10 5.97
N ALA A 810 -29.36 -31.88 5.51
CA ALA A 810 -29.75 -30.65 6.17
C ALA A 810 -31.20 -30.24 5.88
N GLY A 811 -31.86 -30.85 4.88
CA GLY A 811 -33.22 -30.47 4.46
C GLY A 811 -33.27 -29.14 3.69
N VAL A 812 -32.17 -28.77 3.03
CA VAL A 812 -32.05 -27.49 2.32
C VAL A 812 -32.42 -27.67 0.85
N PRO A 813 -33.37 -26.90 0.28
CA PRO A 813 -33.83 -27.06 -1.10
C PRO A 813 -32.91 -26.36 -2.13
N VAL A 814 -31.60 -26.66 -2.07
CA VAL A 814 -30.56 -25.99 -2.89
C VAL A 814 -30.87 -26.03 -4.39
N LYS A 815 -31.41 -27.14 -4.90
CA LYS A 815 -31.78 -27.29 -6.33
C LYS A 815 -32.86 -26.29 -6.77
N ALA A 816 -33.87 -26.06 -5.92
CA ALA A 816 -34.93 -25.10 -6.23
C ALA A 816 -34.40 -23.66 -6.18
N TRP A 817 -33.58 -23.35 -5.17
CA TRP A 817 -32.92 -22.06 -5.03
C TRP A 817 -31.98 -21.74 -6.19
N ALA A 818 -31.10 -22.68 -6.57
CA ALA A 818 -30.17 -22.50 -7.68
C ALA A 818 -30.90 -22.30 -9.01
N GLY A 819 -31.98 -23.04 -9.28
CA GLY A 819 -32.77 -22.88 -10.50
C GLY A 819 -33.48 -21.52 -10.59
N ARG A 820 -33.97 -21.01 -9.45
CA ARG A 820 -34.60 -19.68 -9.39
C ARG A 820 -33.59 -18.57 -9.68
N VAL A 821 -32.43 -18.62 -9.03
CA VAL A 821 -31.35 -17.65 -9.23
C VAL A 821 -30.81 -17.74 -10.67
N SER A 822 -30.57 -18.95 -11.20
CA SER A 822 -30.09 -19.15 -12.57
C SER A 822 -31.02 -18.52 -13.60
N LYS A 823 -32.34 -18.74 -13.47
CA LYS A 823 -33.34 -18.15 -14.36
C LYS A 823 -33.30 -16.62 -14.36
N ALA A 824 -33.17 -16.01 -13.19
CA ALA A 824 -33.08 -14.56 -13.07
C ALA A 824 -31.79 -14.01 -13.72
N LEU A 825 -30.67 -14.72 -13.55
CA LEU A 825 -29.38 -14.34 -14.17
C LEU A 825 -29.36 -14.52 -15.70
N HIS A 826 -30.04 -15.53 -16.25
CA HIS A 826 -30.21 -15.66 -17.70
C HIS A 826 -30.98 -14.46 -18.28
N LYS A 827 -32.05 -14.00 -17.59
CA LYS A 827 -32.75 -12.77 -17.98
C LYS A 827 -31.83 -11.54 -17.92
N ALA A 828 -31.02 -11.44 -16.86
CA ALA A 828 -30.02 -10.37 -16.74
C ALA A 828 -28.99 -10.40 -17.89
N GLU A 829 -28.53 -11.59 -18.30
CA GLU A 829 -27.58 -11.77 -19.40
C GLU A 829 -28.17 -11.26 -20.73
N ASP A 830 -29.44 -11.57 -21.00
CA ASP A 830 -30.16 -11.08 -22.18
C ASP A 830 -30.26 -9.55 -22.20
N VAL A 831 -30.60 -8.95 -21.05
CA VAL A 831 -30.68 -7.47 -20.89
C VAL A 831 -29.32 -6.83 -21.13
N CYS A 832 -28.24 -7.37 -20.56
CA CYS A 832 -26.88 -6.85 -20.75
C CYS A 832 -26.40 -7.02 -22.19
N THR A 833 -26.71 -8.14 -22.84
CA THR A 833 -26.36 -8.39 -24.25
C THR A 833 -27.09 -7.43 -25.18
N ALA A 834 -28.39 -7.17 -24.92
CA ALA A 834 -29.16 -6.19 -25.65
C ALA A 834 -28.63 -4.75 -25.43
N ALA A 835 -28.24 -4.41 -24.21
CA ALA A 835 -27.62 -3.13 -23.88
C ALA A 835 -26.26 -2.94 -24.56
N ALA A 836 -25.44 -4.00 -24.65
CA ALA A 836 -24.17 -3.97 -25.39
C ALA A 836 -24.39 -3.68 -26.88
N ALA A 837 -25.40 -4.32 -27.49
CA ALA A 837 -25.72 -4.15 -28.91
C ALA A 837 -26.32 -2.77 -29.24
N SER A 838 -27.01 -2.15 -28.26
CA SER A 838 -27.65 -0.83 -28.39
C SER A 838 -26.85 0.30 -27.74
N ALA A 839 -25.63 0.01 -27.25
CA ALA A 839 -24.81 0.95 -26.50
C ALA A 839 -24.63 2.25 -27.29
N PRO A 840 -25.07 3.40 -26.76
CA PRO A 840 -24.97 4.66 -27.48
C PRO A 840 -23.51 4.96 -27.77
N VAL A 841 -23.23 5.24 -29.05
CA VAL A 841 -22.05 5.96 -29.45
C VAL A 841 -22.23 7.38 -28.91
N PHE A 842 -21.51 7.73 -27.84
CA PHE A 842 -21.48 9.12 -27.39
C PHE A 842 -20.84 9.96 -28.48
N GLY A 843 -21.67 10.59 -29.30
CA GLY A 843 -21.24 11.33 -30.45
C GLY A 843 -22.41 11.95 -31.16
N ASP A 844 -22.94 13.03 -30.62
CA ASP A 844 -23.64 14.01 -31.45
C ASP A 844 -22.93 15.34 -31.21
N ALA A 845 -22.03 15.65 -32.16
CA ALA A 845 -21.21 16.86 -32.29
C ALA A 845 -21.95 18.16 -31.92
N PRO A 846 -21.29 19.31 -31.67
CA PRO A 846 -19.89 19.69 -31.95
C PRO A 846 -19.14 20.24 -30.71
N LEU A 847 -17.89 19.80 -30.50
CA LEU A 847 -17.00 20.33 -29.46
C LEU A 847 -15.67 20.96 -29.97
N VAL A 848 -15.58 21.80 -31.01
CA VAL A 848 -16.40 21.94 -32.22
C VAL A 848 -15.88 20.89 -33.20
N GLU A 849 -16.74 19.90 -33.48
CA GLU A 849 -16.40 18.57 -34.04
C GLU A 849 -15.13 17.94 -33.42
N GLN A 850 -15.00 18.18 -32.10
CA GLN A 850 -14.23 17.39 -31.14
C GLN A 850 -12.75 17.23 -31.51
N LEU A 851 -12.18 18.33 -32.03
CA LEU A 851 -10.76 18.68 -32.20
C LEU A 851 -10.00 18.09 -33.41
N SER A 852 -10.64 17.30 -34.26
CA SER A 852 -10.19 16.65 -35.51
C SER A 852 -8.68 16.37 -35.75
N LEU A 853 -8.22 15.23 -35.21
CA LEU A 853 -7.22 14.32 -35.81
C LEU A 853 -7.86 12.91 -35.94
N THR A 854 -7.85 12.29 -37.13
CA THR A 854 -8.37 10.92 -37.43
C THR A 854 -7.33 10.09 -38.19
N PRO A 855 -7.27 8.75 -37.99
CA PRO A 855 -8.00 7.83 -38.89
C PRO A 855 -8.66 6.62 -38.19
N ALA A 856 -9.81 6.19 -38.73
CA ALA A 856 -10.68 5.09 -38.30
C ALA A 856 -11.59 5.41 -37.08
N GLY A 857 -12.72 6.07 -37.40
CA GLY A 857 -13.83 6.31 -36.51
C GLY A 857 -14.64 5.04 -36.24
N GLU A 858 -14.27 4.35 -35.18
CA GLU A 858 -15.25 3.84 -34.23
C GLU A 858 -15.07 4.66 -32.95
N THR A 859 -16.12 5.33 -32.50
CA THR A 859 -16.07 6.24 -31.35
C THR A 859 -15.58 5.49 -30.11
N VAL A 860 -14.38 5.85 -29.63
CA VAL A 860 -13.69 5.25 -28.49
C VAL A 860 -14.60 5.04 -27.28
N THR A 861 -15.50 6.00 -27.01
CA THR A 861 -16.51 5.97 -25.93
C THR A 861 -17.56 4.87 -26.12
N GLY A 862 -18.10 4.71 -27.34
CA GLY A 862 -19.04 3.64 -27.69
C GLY A 862 -18.40 2.26 -27.54
N ASN A 863 -17.14 2.11 -27.94
CA ASN A 863 -16.39 0.86 -27.81
C ASN A 863 -16.13 0.49 -26.34
N LEU A 864 -15.81 1.46 -25.49
CA LEU A 864 -15.65 1.26 -24.04
C LEU A 864 -16.97 0.87 -23.35
N HIS A 865 -18.08 1.52 -23.73
CA HIS A 865 -19.39 1.23 -23.15
C HIS A 865 -19.90 -0.16 -23.54
N ARG A 866 -19.78 -0.50 -24.82
CA ARG A 866 -20.08 -1.84 -25.34
C ARG A 866 -19.23 -2.91 -24.67
N ALA A 867 -17.91 -2.71 -24.57
CA ALA A 867 -17.00 -3.66 -23.92
C ALA A 867 -17.37 -3.92 -22.45
N THR A 868 -17.88 -2.92 -21.73
CA THR A 868 -18.32 -3.08 -20.34
C THR A 868 -19.52 -4.03 -20.26
N PHE A 869 -20.55 -3.84 -21.08
CA PHE A 869 -21.74 -4.71 -21.10
C PHE A 869 -21.45 -6.12 -21.65
N GLU A 870 -20.54 -6.26 -22.61
CA GLU A 870 -20.09 -7.58 -23.10
C GLU A 870 -19.40 -8.39 -22.00
N LYS A 871 -18.55 -7.74 -21.19
CA LYS A 871 -17.93 -8.37 -20.02
C LYS A 871 -18.96 -8.74 -18.95
N LEU A 872 -19.97 -7.88 -18.75
CA LEU A 872 -21.09 -8.14 -17.85
C LEU A 872 -21.85 -9.41 -18.22
N ALA A 873 -22.23 -9.53 -19.50
CA ALA A 873 -22.91 -10.70 -20.04
C ALA A 873 -22.05 -11.96 -19.89
N HIS A 874 -20.75 -11.87 -20.18
CA HIS A 874 -19.83 -12.99 -20.00
C HIS A 874 -19.72 -13.44 -18.53
N ALA A 875 -19.70 -12.49 -17.59
CA ALA A 875 -19.65 -12.80 -16.16
C ALA A 875 -20.94 -13.50 -15.68
N LEU A 876 -22.10 -13.02 -16.13
CA LEU A 876 -23.40 -13.63 -15.86
C LEU A 876 -23.48 -15.04 -16.42
N LYS A 877 -23.02 -15.26 -17.66
CA LYS A 877 -22.97 -16.56 -18.31
C LYS A 877 -22.14 -17.59 -17.55
N ALA A 878 -20.97 -17.18 -17.05
CA ALA A 878 -20.13 -18.06 -16.25
C ALA A 878 -20.84 -18.47 -14.94
N ALA A 879 -21.55 -17.54 -14.31
CA ALA A 879 -22.31 -17.82 -13.08
C ALA A 879 -23.55 -18.70 -13.32
N THR A 880 -24.27 -18.51 -14.43
CA THR A 880 -25.43 -19.35 -14.78
C THR A 880 -25.03 -20.78 -15.05
N MET A 881 -23.90 -21.00 -15.75
CA MET A 881 -23.35 -22.35 -15.98
C MET A 881 -23.11 -23.13 -14.67
N GLU A 882 -22.55 -22.47 -13.65
CA GLU A 882 -22.32 -23.08 -12.33
C GLU A 882 -23.63 -23.40 -11.60
N LEU A 883 -24.62 -22.50 -11.65
CA LEU A 883 -25.93 -22.74 -11.02
C LEU A 883 -26.73 -23.82 -11.75
N ASP A 884 -26.64 -23.89 -13.08
CA ASP A 884 -27.27 -24.92 -13.89
C ASP A 884 -26.64 -26.30 -13.63
N ALA A 885 -25.35 -26.38 -13.32
CA ALA A 885 -24.74 -27.61 -12.85
C ALA A 885 -25.39 -28.12 -11.55
N LEU A 886 -25.70 -27.22 -10.60
CA LEU A 886 -26.39 -27.58 -9.35
C LEU A 886 -27.83 -28.04 -9.56
N THR A 887 -28.56 -27.48 -10.55
CA THR A 887 -29.93 -27.94 -10.85
C THR A 887 -29.96 -29.34 -11.47
N ASN A 888 -28.90 -29.69 -12.19
CA ASN A 888 -28.75 -30.97 -12.87
C ASN A 888 -28.11 -32.08 -12.01
N MET A 889 -27.69 -31.76 -10.77
CA MET A 889 -27.24 -32.77 -9.81
C MET A 889 -28.36 -33.78 -9.50
N LYS A 890 -28.00 -35.07 -9.51
CA LYS A 890 -28.88 -36.21 -9.23
C LYS A 890 -29.02 -36.50 -7.75
#